data_AF-A0A4R6XDX5-F1
#
_entry.id   AF-A0A4R6XDX5-F1
#
_cell.length_a   1.000
_cell.length_b   1.000
_cell.length_c   1.000
_cell.angle_alpha   90.00
_cell.angle_beta   90.00
_cell.angle_gamma   90.00
#
_symmetry.space_group_name_H-M   'P 1'
#
loop_
_entity.id
_entity.type
_entity.pdbx_description
1 polymer ?
#
loop_
_entity_poly.entity_id
_entity_poly.type
_entity_poly.pdbx_seq_one_letter_code
_entity_poly.pdbx_strand_id
1 'polypeptide(L)'
;MKTNVLAAVCFSGLCKSVSKPWVMFFCLCGPHVLLASSGKVQSRISHDLALYQAFESVSQSINSTEQGGFVTIGADAACDFDSTVVGIQAAIQSGASEVRIASNGSYQENIILDNQSIALRGGFADCADADINLQVFSHFALIDGSALMEPVIYISGADAVQQIRLENLSLEGGTSVFPKFGGGLSVDLAAVDLQMLRVVIRNNNGPSGAGVNINAGAGAITVTGREVVIQDNDSPSIGGGLSCEGPASIVLAGMSLINNNDGNLGGGVYLRNGCVVSMYSELFYDALTFVSGIFNNNSASNGGGAYLFNGSELFLFGQRMCDGSSCLGSNQVPIHLSGNQSGNSAGLAGNGGGFFMAQSANPNHFYANGLYMTSNSAREDGGGGFIDASSVVVIERRVGTCWTPDRCNLIIDNSSGTDTGLGGAFYVDGGQLTVSQVYFEENRADVGTAINATGETAQVTVEGSIFDDNGDDGNDGFSDFSVVRASLGAEITIRHSTLADNSLQGSVFDIGVASDSSLNLLNSIVHDPGSGDLFGPVSGTLLVNCILAHESSSFSGSGVLVADPQFFDRLGGNFHLNPISPAIDLCDDIAMLNALDIDTENRGWDDPQNAHGIGAFHDAGADESYVNDIIFIDGFENILAR
;
A
#
# COMPACT_ATOMS: atom_id res chain seq x y z
N MET A 1 32.05 -11.10 16.96
CA MET A 1 32.07 -12.25 16.03
C MET A 1 31.79 -13.55 16.79
N LYS A 2 30.50 -13.88 16.98
CA LYS A 2 30.01 -15.22 17.30
C LYS A 2 28.72 -15.37 16.52
N THR A 3 28.80 -16.04 15.38
CA THR A 3 27.68 -16.37 14.51
C THR A 3 27.00 -17.62 15.07
N ASN A 4 25.76 -17.47 15.53
CA ASN A 4 24.87 -18.60 15.79
C ASN A 4 24.13 -18.90 14.48
N VAL A 5 24.55 -19.98 13.81
CA VAL A 5 23.82 -20.56 12.69
C VAL A 5 22.82 -21.56 13.28
N LEU A 6 21.54 -21.24 13.24
CA LEU A 6 20.48 -22.22 13.45
C LEU A 6 20.28 -22.98 12.13
N ALA A 7 20.81 -24.20 12.05
CA ALA A 7 20.57 -25.10 10.93
C ALA A 7 19.25 -25.85 11.14
N ALA A 8 18.25 -25.56 10.33
CA ALA A 8 17.06 -26.39 10.20
C ALA A 8 17.42 -27.68 9.45
N VAL A 9 17.37 -28.81 10.14
CA VAL A 9 17.57 -30.15 9.55
C VAL A 9 16.19 -30.70 9.13
N CYS A 10 15.87 -30.65 7.85
CA CYS A 10 14.77 -31.42 7.28
C CYS A 10 15.21 -32.89 7.11
N PHE A 11 14.58 -33.80 7.86
CA PHE A 11 14.71 -35.24 7.63
C PHE A 11 13.78 -35.66 6.47
N SER A 12 14.35 -35.88 5.30
CA SER A 12 13.69 -36.61 4.21
C SER A 12 14.15 -38.07 4.21
N GLY A 13 13.27 -38.99 4.60
CA GLY A 13 13.47 -40.41 4.28
C GLY A 13 12.83 -41.38 5.27
N LEU A 14 11.66 -41.91 4.89
CA LEU A 14 11.25 -43.32 5.02
C LEU A 14 9.75 -43.45 4.77
N CYS A 15 9.35 -43.81 3.55
CA CYS A 15 8.02 -44.36 3.28
C CYS A 15 8.19 -45.79 2.75
N LYS A 16 7.96 -46.78 3.62
CA LYS A 16 7.79 -48.19 3.24
C LYS A 16 6.36 -48.61 3.60
N SER A 17 5.71 -49.25 2.64
CA SER A 17 4.31 -49.65 2.65
C SER A 17 3.91 -50.51 3.84
N VAL A 18 2.82 -50.14 4.51
CA VAL A 18 1.97 -51.07 5.27
C VAL A 18 0.50 -50.74 5.00
N SER A 19 -0.27 -51.78 4.74
CA SER A 19 -1.68 -51.76 4.35
C SER A 19 -2.65 -51.79 5.56
N LYS A 20 -3.65 -50.90 5.54
CA LYS A 20 -4.93 -50.81 6.33
C LYS A 20 -4.85 -50.31 7.80
N PRO A 21 -5.95 -49.73 8.37
CA PRO A 21 -7.10 -49.02 7.79
C PRO A 21 -7.22 -47.55 8.27
N TRP A 22 -7.92 -46.73 7.46
CA TRP A 22 -8.48 -45.40 7.71
C TRP A 22 -8.29 -44.80 9.12
N VAL A 23 -7.19 -44.08 9.29
CA VAL A 23 -7.06 -43.01 10.29
C VAL A 23 -6.99 -41.71 9.51
N MET A 24 -8.09 -40.95 9.55
CA MET A 24 -8.15 -39.60 9.00
C MET A 24 -7.27 -38.71 9.88
N PHE A 25 -6.03 -38.50 9.46
CA PHE A 25 -5.17 -37.49 10.05
C PHE A 25 -5.69 -36.13 9.56
N PHE A 26 -6.44 -35.43 10.39
CA PHE A 26 -6.61 -33.99 10.24
C PHE A 26 -5.23 -33.36 10.44
N CYS A 27 -4.57 -33.03 9.33
CA CYS A 27 -3.40 -32.18 9.36
C CYS A 27 -3.94 -30.75 9.60
N LEU A 28 -3.98 -30.35 10.87
CA LEU A 28 -4.17 -28.96 11.27
C LEU A 28 -2.94 -28.17 10.79
N CYS A 29 -2.96 -27.71 9.55
CA CYS A 29 -2.11 -26.62 9.10
C CYS A 29 -2.60 -25.34 9.80
N GLY A 30 -2.09 -25.09 11.00
CA GLY A 30 -2.26 -23.82 11.70
C GLY A 30 -1.54 -22.66 10.99
N PRO A 31 -1.73 -21.41 11.45
CA PRO A 31 -1.47 -20.19 10.68
C PRO A 31 0.03 -19.92 10.55
N HIS A 32 0.65 -20.45 9.48
CA HIS A 32 2.04 -20.18 9.13
C HIS A 32 2.24 -18.87 8.34
N VAL A 33 1.16 -18.17 7.98
CA VAL A 33 1.20 -17.01 7.06
C VAL A 33 1.84 -15.76 7.71
N LEU A 34 1.61 -15.50 9.00
CA LEU A 34 2.05 -14.25 9.65
C LEU A 34 3.52 -14.21 10.03
N LEU A 35 4.10 -15.34 10.45
CA LEU A 35 5.56 -15.40 10.65
C LEU A 35 6.30 -15.23 9.32
N ALA A 36 5.71 -15.68 8.21
CA ALA A 36 6.29 -15.49 6.88
C ALA A 36 6.15 -14.03 6.39
N SER A 37 5.02 -13.35 6.66
CA SER A 37 4.82 -11.96 6.23
C SER A 37 5.80 -11.00 6.92
N SER A 38 6.00 -11.14 8.23
CA SER A 38 6.94 -10.30 8.98
C SER A 38 8.39 -10.42 8.48
N GLY A 39 8.84 -11.64 8.15
CA GLY A 39 10.17 -11.88 7.59
C GLY A 39 10.34 -11.29 6.18
N LYS A 40 9.32 -11.39 5.34
CA LYS A 40 9.32 -10.81 3.98
C LYS A 40 9.37 -9.28 4.02
N VAL A 41 8.55 -8.66 4.85
CA VAL A 41 8.53 -7.20 5.05
C VAL A 41 9.86 -6.71 5.59
N GLN A 42 10.44 -7.38 6.60
CA GLN A 42 11.77 -7.00 7.11
C GLN A 42 12.86 -7.12 6.06
N SER A 43 12.87 -8.22 5.28
CA SER A 43 13.82 -8.38 4.18
C SER A 43 13.67 -7.28 3.13
N ARG A 44 12.43 -6.85 2.86
CA ARG A 44 12.18 -5.76 1.93
C ARG A 44 12.71 -4.43 2.46
N ILE A 45 12.46 -4.10 3.73
CA ILE A 45 12.97 -2.88 4.37
C ILE A 45 14.50 -2.84 4.33
N SER A 46 15.17 -3.94 4.67
CA SER A 46 16.64 -4.03 4.60
C SER A 46 17.16 -3.80 3.18
N HIS A 47 16.49 -4.36 2.17
CA HIS A 47 16.83 -4.16 0.77
C HIS A 47 16.66 -2.70 0.33
N ASP A 48 15.52 -2.09 0.66
CA ASP A 48 15.19 -0.72 0.27
C ASP A 48 16.12 0.29 0.96
N LEU A 49 16.46 0.06 2.24
CA LEU A 49 17.46 0.86 2.95
C LEU A 49 18.84 0.78 2.31
N ALA A 50 19.26 -0.40 1.84
CA ALA A 50 20.54 -0.55 1.16
C ALA A 50 20.57 0.23 -0.17
N LEU A 51 19.49 0.19 -0.95
CA LEU A 51 19.36 0.98 -2.18
C LEU A 51 19.37 2.48 -1.87
N TYR A 52 18.62 2.91 -0.84
CA TYR A 52 18.57 4.32 -0.45
C TYR A 52 19.92 4.83 0.06
N GLN A 53 20.67 4.04 0.82
CA GLN A 53 22.04 4.39 1.25
C GLN A 53 23.01 4.52 0.06
N ALA A 54 22.88 3.66 -0.95
CA ALA A 54 23.66 3.79 -2.18
C ALA A 54 23.30 5.08 -2.93
N PHE A 55 22.01 5.43 -3.00
CA PHE A 55 21.53 6.69 -3.56
C PHE A 55 22.12 7.92 -2.84
N GLU A 56 22.16 7.92 -1.50
CA GLU A 56 22.75 9.01 -0.71
C GLU A 56 24.28 9.10 -0.94
N SER A 57 24.98 7.97 -1.02
CA SER A 57 26.41 7.94 -1.32
C SER A 57 26.73 8.50 -2.69
N VAL A 58 25.92 8.20 -3.72
CA VAL A 58 26.09 8.75 -5.07
C VAL A 58 25.82 10.26 -5.07
N SER A 59 24.77 10.70 -4.37
CA SER A 59 24.45 12.13 -4.22
C SER A 59 25.60 12.92 -3.60
N GLN A 60 26.26 12.36 -2.57
CA GLN A 60 27.46 12.96 -1.98
C GLN A 60 28.65 13.01 -2.95
N SER A 61 28.87 11.93 -3.72
CA SER A 61 29.94 11.87 -4.72
C SER A 61 29.74 12.94 -5.79
N ILE A 62 28.53 13.05 -6.35
CA ILE A 62 28.20 14.02 -7.41
C ILE A 62 28.37 15.46 -6.90
N ASN A 63 27.94 15.74 -5.67
CA ASN A 63 28.12 17.07 -5.06
C ASN A 63 29.58 17.43 -4.78
N SER A 64 30.48 16.44 -4.74
CA SER A 64 31.92 16.64 -4.55
C SER A 64 32.72 16.70 -5.85
N THR A 65 32.09 16.52 -7.02
CA THR A 65 32.77 16.54 -8.32
C THR A 65 33.47 17.88 -8.56
N GLU A 66 34.79 17.86 -8.68
CA GLU A 66 35.61 19.03 -8.99
C GLU A 66 35.46 19.51 -10.45
N GLN A 67 35.94 20.72 -10.74
CA GLN A 67 35.94 21.28 -12.10
C GLN A 67 36.66 20.34 -13.09
N GLY A 68 35.98 19.98 -14.18
CA GLY A 68 36.52 19.15 -15.27
C GLY A 68 35.91 17.76 -15.43
N GLY A 69 34.98 17.35 -14.55
CA GLY A 69 34.22 16.08 -14.65
C GLY A 69 32.81 16.20 -15.26
N PHE A 70 32.40 17.40 -15.64
CA PHE A 70 31.07 17.71 -16.17
C PHE A 70 31.17 18.64 -17.38
N VAL A 71 30.07 18.74 -18.14
CA VAL A 71 29.85 19.80 -19.14
C VAL A 71 28.56 20.53 -18.87
N THR A 72 28.46 21.79 -19.28
CA THR A 72 27.25 22.61 -19.13
C THR A 72 26.53 22.84 -20.46
N ILE A 73 25.19 22.90 -20.43
CA ILE A 73 24.36 23.22 -21.59
C ILE A 73 23.24 24.19 -21.22
N GLY A 74 23.05 25.24 -22.02
CA GLY A 74 22.11 26.34 -21.77
C GLY A 74 22.07 27.35 -22.91
N ALA A 75 21.37 28.46 -22.75
CA ALA A 75 21.21 29.47 -23.80
C ALA A 75 22.22 30.63 -23.72
N ASP A 76 23.04 30.66 -22.67
CA ASP A 76 24.00 31.75 -22.43
C ASP A 76 25.43 31.36 -22.86
N ALA A 77 26.28 32.38 -22.96
CA ALA A 77 27.65 32.22 -23.48
C ALA A 77 28.63 31.57 -22.49
N ALA A 78 28.22 31.30 -21.24
CA ALA A 78 29.05 30.58 -20.28
C ALA A 78 28.98 29.05 -20.48
N CYS A 79 28.00 28.56 -21.25
CA CYS A 79 27.83 27.13 -21.48
C CYS A 79 28.92 26.54 -22.37
N ASP A 80 29.33 25.30 -22.08
CA ASP A 80 30.14 24.50 -23.00
C ASP A 80 29.39 24.19 -24.30
N PHE A 81 28.06 23.99 -24.18
CA PHE A 81 27.14 23.72 -25.29
C PHE A 81 26.03 24.78 -25.34
N ASP A 82 25.83 25.36 -26.53
CA ASP A 82 24.75 26.31 -26.80
C ASP A 82 23.47 25.57 -27.22
N SER A 83 22.46 25.57 -26.33
CA SER A 83 21.16 24.94 -26.54
C SER A 83 20.37 25.48 -27.74
N THR A 84 20.75 26.64 -28.28
CA THR A 84 20.14 27.18 -29.51
C THR A 84 20.68 26.52 -30.78
N VAL A 85 21.77 25.77 -30.68
CA VAL A 85 22.47 25.12 -31.81
C VAL A 85 22.49 23.60 -31.67
N VAL A 86 22.67 23.07 -30.46
CA VAL A 86 22.81 21.63 -30.18
C VAL A 86 21.99 21.23 -28.96
N GLY A 87 21.55 19.96 -28.90
CA GLY A 87 20.80 19.41 -27.77
C GLY A 87 21.68 18.75 -26.69
N ILE A 88 21.04 18.35 -25.59
CA ILE A 88 21.62 17.57 -24.49
C ILE A 88 22.28 16.30 -25.01
N GLN A 89 21.72 15.63 -26.03
CA GLN A 89 22.32 14.43 -26.61
C GLN A 89 23.76 14.65 -27.11
N ALA A 90 24.08 15.85 -27.63
CA ALA A 90 25.44 16.17 -28.06
C ALA A 90 26.40 16.32 -26.88
N ALA A 91 25.92 16.90 -25.76
CA ALA A 91 26.68 16.99 -24.51
C ALA A 91 26.97 15.59 -23.94
N ILE A 92 25.99 14.69 -23.96
CA ILE A 92 26.14 13.27 -23.57
C ILE A 92 27.22 12.57 -24.42
N GLN A 93 27.19 12.80 -25.75
CA GLN A 93 28.12 12.19 -26.71
C GLN A 93 29.55 12.75 -26.64
N SER A 94 29.78 13.82 -25.88
CA SER A 94 31.13 14.32 -25.61
C SER A 94 31.97 13.36 -24.75
N GLY A 95 31.31 12.40 -24.08
CA GLY A 95 31.94 11.46 -23.16
C GLY A 95 32.01 11.97 -21.71
N ALA A 96 31.35 13.09 -21.40
CA ALA A 96 31.21 13.57 -20.04
C ALA A 96 30.43 12.57 -19.17
N SER A 97 30.87 12.41 -17.91
CA SER A 97 30.16 11.62 -16.90
C SER A 97 28.96 12.35 -16.29
N GLU A 98 28.90 13.68 -16.45
CA GLU A 98 27.87 14.55 -15.92
C GLU A 98 27.55 15.66 -16.93
N VAL A 99 26.27 15.93 -17.14
CA VAL A 99 25.76 17.06 -17.92
C VAL A 99 24.88 17.90 -17.01
N ARG A 100 25.26 19.16 -16.82
CA ARG A 100 24.50 20.16 -16.07
C ARG A 100 23.69 21.01 -17.03
N ILE A 101 22.38 21.01 -16.83
CA ILE A 101 21.40 21.56 -17.76
C ILE A 101 20.80 22.82 -17.12
N ALA A 102 21.04 23.97 -17.73
CA ALA A 102 20.51 25.24 -17.27
C ALA A 102 19.03 25.42 -17.64
N SER A 103 18.23 25.99 -16.74
CA SER A 103 16.80 26.23 -16.99
C SER A 103 16.52 27.40 -17.94
N ASN A 104 17.55 28.16 -18.35
CA ASN A 104 17.45 29.23 -19.34
C ASN A 104 17.45 28.74 -20.80
N GLY A 105 17.66 27.43 -21.04
CA GLY A 105 17.62 26.81 -22.37
C GLY A 105 16.23 26.34 -22.80
N SER A 106 16.14 25.82 -24.03
CA SER A 106 14.95 25.15 -24.58
C SER A 106 15.37 23.79 -25.14
N TYR A 107 14.89 22.70 -24.56
CA TYR A 107 15.35 21.35 -24.87
C TYR A 107 14.21 20.51 -25.44
N GLN A 108 13.97 20.65 -26.75
CA GLN A 108 13.00 19.81 -27.45
C GLN A 108 13.72 18.64 -28.12
N GLU A 109 13.88 17.54 -27.39
CA GLU A 109 14.63 16.37 -27.84
C GLU A 109 14.21 15.08 -27.12
N ASN A 110 14.54 13.95 -27.73
CA ASN A 110 14.42 12.62 -27.15
C ASN A 110 15.84 12.09 -26.90
N ILE A 111 16.13 11.73 -25.65
CA ILE A 111 17.47 11.32 -25.21
C ILE A 111 17.60 9.81 -25.24
N ILE A 112 18.70 9.31 -25.79
CA ILE A 112 19.05 7.90 -25.83
C ILE A 112 20.31 7.67 -24.98
N LEU A 113 20.16 6.81 -23.97
CA LEU A 113 21.24 6.31 -23.11
C LEU A 113 21.43 4.82 -23.38
N ASP A 114 22.43 4.47 -24.20
CA ASP A 114 22.74 3.09 -24.55
C ASP A 114 24.12 2.69 -24.01
N ASN A 115 24.15 1.74 -23.07
CA ASN A 115 25.38 1.28 -22.41
C ASN A 115 26.24 2.42 -21.83
N GLN A 116 25.60 3.45 -21.25
CA GLN A 116 26.25 4.64 -20.74
C GLN A 116 25.83 4.98 -19.31
N SER A 117 26.81 5.10 -18.41
CA SER A 117 26.62 5.71 -17.08
C SER A 117 26.74 7.23 -17.20
N ILE A 118 25.77 7.97 -16.67
CA ILE A 118 25.74 9.44 -16.76
C ILE A 118 24.85 10.07 -15.68
N ALA A 119 25.22 11.27 -15.23
CA ALA A 119 24.35 12.14 -14.45
C ALA A 119 23.81 13.29 -15.30
N LEU A 120 22.49 13.41 -15.40
CA LEU A 120 21.79 14.56 -15.98
C LEU A 120 21.18 15.39 -14.85
N ARG A 121 21.66 16.62 -14.69
CA ARG A 121 21.28 17.48 -13.55
C ARG A 121 20.77 18.82 -14.03
N GLY A 122 19.52 19.13 -13.71
CA GLY A 122 18.94 20.46 -13.76
C GLY A 122 19.12 21.22 -12.46
N GLY A 123 18.23 22.18 -12.19
CA GLY A 123 18.29 22.99 -10.98
C GLY A 123 19.12 24.26 -11.12
N PHE A 124 19.69 24.55 -12.29
CA PHE A 124 20.57 25.72 -12.49
C PHE A 124 19.82 26.83 -13.21
N ALA A 125 19.95 28.09 -12.79
CA ALA A 125 19.29 29.19 -13.50
C ALA A 125 19.95 29.43 -14.87
N ASP A 126 21.29 29.39 -14.91
CA ASP A 126 22.12 29.56 -16.10
C ASP A 126 23.38 28.67 -16.02
N CYS A 127 24.25 28.73 -17.02
CA CYS A 127 25.49 27.93 -17.02
C CYS A 127 26.55 28.44 -16.04
N ALA A 128 26.49 29.70 -15.60
CA ALA A 128 27.39 30.22 -14.58
C ALA A 128 27.07 29.59 -13.21
N ASP A 129 25.79 29.44 -12.87
CA ASP A 129 25.32 28.68 -11.71
C ASP A 129 25.71 27.20 -11.83
N ALA A 130 25.54 26.61 -13.02
CA ALA A 130 25.94 25.23 -13.29
C ALA A 130 27.45 25.00 -13.07
N ASP A 131 28.31 25.92 -13.51
CA ASP A 131 29.78 25.82 -13.36
C ASP A 131 30.22 25.79 -11.90
N ILE A 132 29.53 26.52 -11.03
CA ILE A 132 29.81 26.57 -9.59
C ILE A 132 28.92 25.62 -8.77
N ASN A 133 28.12 24.78 -9.42
CA ASN A 133 27.18 23.84 -8.82
C ASN A 133 26.15 24.51 -7.88
N LEU A 134 25.70 25.72 -8.23
CA LEU A 134 24.67 26.45 -7.47
C LEU A 134 23.28 26.02 -7.94
N GLN A 135 22.73 24.99 -7.31
CA GLN A 135 21.36 24.55 -7.60
C GLN A 135 20.32 25.36 -6.82
N VAL A 136 19.21 25.66 -7.50
CA VAL A 136 18.00 26.26 -6.96
C VAL A 136 16.84 25.31 -7.23
N PHE A 137 16.22 24.80 -6.17
CA PHE A 137 15.21 23.74 -6.21
C PHE A 137 13.93 24.04 -6.99
N SER A 138 13.70 25.31 -7.35
CA SER A 138 12.56 25.73 -8.16
C SER A 138 12.86 25.82 -9.67
N HIS A 139 14.11 25.61 -10.09
CA HIS A 139 14.54 25.77 -11.49
C HIS A 139 14.71 24.41 -12.17
N PHE A 140 13.60 23.77 -12.51
CA PHE A 140 13.63 22.54 -13.29
C PHE A 140 14.18 22.79 -14.69
N ALA A 141 15.05 21.90 -15.17
CA ALA A 141 15.35 21.82 -16.59
C ALA A 141 14.25 21.00 -17.27
N LEU A 142 13.49 21.64 -18.16
CA LEU A 142 12.43 20.98 -18.93
C LEU A 142 13.00 20.32 -20.18
N ILE A 143 12.81 19.00 -20.30
CA ILE A 143 13.11 18.22 -21.50
C ILE A 143 11.78 17.83 -22.14
N ASP A 144 11.52 18.37 -23.33
CA ASP A 144 10.29 18.16 -24.09
C ASP A 144 10.54 17.14 -25.22
N GLY A 145 10.03 15.92 -25.04
CA GLY A 145 10.15 14.82 -25.98
C GLY A 145 9.19 14.86 -27.16
N SER A 146 8.47 15.97 -27.39
CA SER A 146 7.48 16.08 -28.47
C SER A 146 8.08 16.15 -29.88
N ALA A 147 9.41 16.16 -30.01
CA ALA A 147 10.11 16.17 -31.30
C ALA A 147 9.86 14.89 -32.12
N LEU A 148 9.80 13.74 -31.45
CA LEU A 148 9.65 12.42 -32.08
C LEU A 148 8.56 11.60 -31.40
N MET A 149 8.21 10.48 -32.03
CA MET A 149 7.28 9.49 -31.47
C MET A 149 8.02 8.48 -30.58
N GLU A 150 8.85 9.00 -29.68
CA GLU A 150 9.74 8.26 -28.80
C GLU A 150 9.67 8.80 -27.36
N PRO A 151 10.10 8.01 -26.36
CA PRO A 151 10.15 8.47 -24.98
C PRO A 151 11.00 9.74 -24.84
N VAL A 152 10.73 10.60 -23.86
CA VAL A 152 11.62 11.74 -23.54
C VAL A 152 13.03 11.23 -23.24
N ILE A 153 13.14 10.18 -22.44
CA ILE A 153 14.39 9.46 -22.17
C ILE A 153 14.19 7.96 -22.40
N TYR A 154 15.02 7.39 -23.27
CA TYR A 154 15.10 5.96 -23.53
C TYR A 154 16.44 5.40 -23.04
N ILE A 155 16.38 4.38 -22.19
CA ILE A 155 17.54 3.72 -21.60
C ILE A 155 17.60 2.27 -22.06
N SER A 156 18.72 1.87 -22.65
CA SER A 156 18.97 0.50 -23.13
C SER A 156 20.40 0.03 -22.83
N GLY A 157 20.64 -1.25 -23.11
CA GLY A 157 21.97 -1.84 -23.04
C GLY A 157 22.20 -2.65 -21.77
N ALA A 158 22.78 -3.83 -21.92
CA ALA A 158 22.99 -4.81 -20.85
C ALA A 158 24.43 -5.31 -20.75
N ASP A 159 25.39 -4.62 -21.39
CA ASP A 159 26.78 -5.06 -21.42
C ASP A 159 27.45 -4.94 -20.04
N ALA A 160 27.02 -3.94 -19.24
CA ALA A 160 27.40 -3.72 -17.86
C ALA A 160 26.28 -3.00 -17.12
N VAL A 161 26.31 -3.03 -15.78
CA VAL A 161 25.37 -2.25 -14.96
C VAL A 161 25.69 -0.76 -15.12
N GLN A 162 24.77 -0.01 -15.72
CA GLN A 162 24.86 1.43 -15.92
C GLN A 162 24.38 2.17 -14.67
N GLN A 163 25.07 3.26 -14.33
CA GLN A 163 24.71 4.14 -13.23
C GLN A 163 24.17 5.42 -13.81
N ILE A 164 22.85 5.63 -13.72
CA ILE A 164 22.18 6.77 -14.33
C ILE A 164 21.54 7.61 -13.23
N ARG A 165 21.83 8.91 -13.23
CA ARG A 165 21.24 9.88 -12.29
C ARG A 165 20.45 10.92 -13.06
N LEU A 166 19.20 11.13 -12.66
CA LEU A 166 18.33 12.22 -13.10
C LEU A 166 18.02 13.11 -11.90
N GLU A 167 18.23 14.42 -12.03
CA GLU A 167 18.09 15.35 -10.90
C GLU A 167 17.51 16.70 -11.31
N ASN A 168 16.47 17.18 -10.62
CA ASN A 168 15.82 18.48 -10.88
C ASN A 168 15.40 18.65 -12.36
N LEU A 169 14.79 17.60 -12.94
CA LEU A 169 14.34 17.56 -14.33
C LEU A 169 12.80 17.48 -14.41
N SER A 170 12.23 18.09 -15.44
CA SER A 170 10.85 17.86 -15.87
C SER A 170 10.87 17.16 -17.23
N LEU A 171 10.21 16.00 -17.36
CA LEU A 171 10.12 15.20 -18.58
C LEU A 171 8.70 15.27 -19.12
N GLU A 172 8.52 15.89 -20.29
CA GLU A 172 7.19 16.19 -20.84
C GLU A 172 7.06 15.91 -22.33
N GLY A 173 5.83 15.76 -22.80
CA GLY A 173 5.49 15.73 -24.23
C GLY A 173 5.98 14.50 -24.98
N GLY A 174 6.64 13.55 -24.30
CA GLY A 174 7.11 12.33 -24.92
C GLY A 174 5.96 11.41 -25.29
N THR A 175 6.13 10.70 -26.39
CA THR A 175 5.10 9.81 -26.92
C THR A 175 5.70 8.46 -27.29
N SER A 176 4.90 7.40 -27.41
CA SER A 176 5.40 6.17 -28.01
C SER A 176 4.29 5.42 -28.73
N VAL A 177 4.62 4.85 -29.89
CA VAL A 177 3.76 3.89 -30.60
C VAL A 177 4.24 2.45 -30.45
N PHE A 178 5.39 2.24 -29.82
CA PHE A 178 5.92 0.91 -29.60
C PHE A 178 5.23 0.29 -28.39
N PRO A 179 4.58 -0.88 -28.51
CA PRO A 179 3.68 -1.45 -27.50
C PRO A 179 4.26 -1.65 -26.09
N LYS A 180 5.58 -1.54 -25.93
CA LYS A 180 6.30 -1.81 -24.68
C LYS A 180 7.07 -0.62 -24.12
N PHE A 181 6.89 0.58 -24.67
CA PHE A 181 7.62 1.77 -24.22
C PHE A 181 6.67 2.80 -23.62
N GLY A 182 7.18 3.49 -22.61
CA GLY A 182 6.54 4.67 -22.02
C GLY A 182 6.72 5.91 -22.89
N GLY A 183 6.05 7.00 -22.53
CA GLY A 183 6.22 8.30 -23.17
C GLY A 183 7.24 9.18 -22.46
N GLY A 184 7.27 9.18 -21.12
CA GLY A 184 8.22 9.98 -20.35
C GLY A 184 9.60 9.33 -20.30
N LEU A 185 9.72 8.28 -19.50
CA LEU A 185 10.95 7.53 -19.28
C LEU A 185 10.72 6.05 -19.59
N SER A 186 11.56 5.47 -20.43
CA SER A 186 11.49 4.04 -20.75
C SER A 186 12.84 3.37 -20.56
N VAL A 187 12.87 2.30 -19.76
CA VAL A 187 14.05 1.45 -19.54
C VAL A 187 13.73 0.07 -20.10
N ASP A 188 14.44 -0.36 -21.14
CA ASP A 188 14.16 -1.61 -21.85
C ASP A 188 15.37 -2.55 -21.90
N LEU A 189 15.19 -3.75 -21.36
CA LEU A 189 16.16 -4.86 -21.37
C LEU A 189 17.57 -4.43 -20.97
N ALA A 190 17.64 -3.52 -19.99
CA ALA A 190 18.89 -2.91 -19.54
C ALA A 190 19.37 -3.49 -18.20
N ALA A 191 20.66 -3.39 -17.94
CA ALA A 191 21.22 -3.57 -16.61
C ALA A 191 21.52 -2.17 -16.04
N VAL A 192 20.62 -1.63 -15.21
CA VAL A 192 20.64 -0.22 -14.81
C VAL A 192 20.36 -0.10 -13.32
N ASP A 193 21.13 0.78 -12.68
CA ASP A 193 20.77 1.43 -11.43
C ASP A 193 20.40 2.88 -11.74
N LEU A 194 19.10 3.15 -11.72
CA LEU A 194 18.52 4.45 -12.04
C LEU A 194 18.20 5.19 -10.75
N GLN A 195 18.75 6.39 -10.60
CA GLN A 195 18.52 7.25 -9.46
C GLN A 195 17.80 8.53 -9.90
N MET A 196 16.70 8.86 -9.24
CA MET A 196 15.91 10.06 -9.51
C MET A 196 15.83 10.92 -8.25
N LEU A 197 16.24 12.18 -8.33
CA LEU A 197 16.07 13.15 -7.26
C LEU A 197 15.30 14.36 -7.78
N ARG A 198 14.12 14.62 -7.23
CA ARG A 198 13.28 15.75 -7.66
C ARG A 198 13.04 15.72 -9.16
N VAL A 199 12.37 14.68 -9.63
CA VAL A 199 12.06 14.48 -11.06
C VAL A 199 10.55 14.52 -11.23
N VAL A 200 10.10 15.34 -12.18
CA VAL A 200 8.69 15.45 -12.57
C VAL A 200 8.53 14.81 -13.95
N ILE A 201 7.56 13.91 -14.09
CA ILE A 201 7.27 13.20 -15.34
C ILE A 201 5.80 13.38 -15.64
N ARG A 202 5.48 14.22 -16.63
CA ARG A 202 4.10 14.63 -16.86
C ARG A 202 3.71 14.89 -18.31
N ASN A 203 2.42 14.81 -18.61
CA ASN A 203 1.88 15.06 -19.94
C ASN A 203 2.53 14.19 -21.02
N ASN A 204 2.82 12.92 -20.69
CA ASN A 204 3.38 11.96 -21.63
C ASN A 204 2.31 10.95 -22.06
N ASN A 205 2.48 10.40 -23.26
CA ASN A 205 1.60 9.37 -23.80
C ASN A 205 2.41 8.12 -24.17
N GLY A 206 1.95 6.93 -23.81
CA GLY A 206 2.61 5.71 -24.24
C GLY A 206 1.81 4.48 -23.90
N PRO A 207 1.89 3.39 -24.69
CA PRO A 207 1.05 2.20 -24.50
C PRO A 207 1.33 1.42 -23.21
N SER A 208 2.50 1.62 -22.59
CA SER A 208 2.86 0.98 -21.33
C SER A 208 3.64 1.97 -20.49
N GLY A 209 3.15 2.32 -19.30
CA GLY A 209 3.90 3.20 -18.40
C GLY A 209 4.09 4.58 -19.02
N ALA A 210 2.98 5.25 -19.39
CA ALA A 210 3.06 6.49 -20.17
C ALA A 210 3.98 7.53 -19.52
N GLY A 211 3.97 7.61 -18.18
CA GLY A 211 5.01 8.29 -17.42
C GLY A 211 6.33 7.49 -17.41
N VAL A 212 6.37 6.37 -16.71
CA VAL A 212 7.56 5.52 -16.53
C VAL A 212 7.28 4.08 -16.94
N ASN A 213 8.11 3.53 -17.82
CA ASN A 213 8.07 2.13 -18.22
C ASN A 213 9.39 1.43 -17.91
N ILE A 214 9.30 0.34 -17.15
CA ILE A 214 10.44 -0.52 -16.82
C ILE A 214 10.17 -1.92 -17.36
N ASN A 215 10.95 -2.34 -18.35
CA ASN A 215 10.96 -3.71 -18.84
C ASN A 215 12.32 -4.35 -18.55
N ALA A 216 12.41 -5.09 -17.45
CA ALA A 216 13.63 -5.76 -17.02
C ALA A 216 13.96 -7.00 -17.86
N GLY A 217 12.97 -7.61 -18.52
CA GLY A 217 13.14 -8.92 -19.14
C GLY A 217 13.67 -9.94 -18.12
N ALA A 218 14.92 -10.38 -18.33
CA ALA A 218 15.63 -11.26 -17.39
C ALA A 218 16.77 -10.54 -16.61
N GLY A 219 16.99 -9.25 -16.88
CA GLY A 219 17.98 -8.43 -16.19
C GLY A 219 17.50 -7.98 -14.80
N ALA A 220 18.41 -7.42 -14.02
CA ALA A 220 18.11 -6.77 -12.76
C ALA A 220 18.14 -5.24 -12.98
N ILE A 221 16.97 -4.61 -12.89
CA ILE A 221 16.85 -3.15 -12.91
C ILE A 221 16.54 -2.69 -11.48
N THR A 222 17.32 -1.74 -10.98
CA THR A 222 17.02 -1.03 -9.73
C THR A 222 16.67 0.42 -10.04
N VAL A 223 15.62 0.91 -9.41
CA VAL A 223 15.20 2.31 -9.51
C VAL A 223 15.04 2.85 -8.09
N THR A 224 15.76 3.92 -7.77
CA THR A 224 15.65 4.62 -6.48
C THR A 224 15.30 6.09 -6.72
N GLY A 225 14.12 6.50 -6.28
CA GLY A 225 13.59 7.84 -6.42
C GLY A 225 13.42 8.52 -5.06
N ARG A 226 13.72 9.82 -4.99
CA ARG A 226 13.33 10.70 -3.88
C ARG A 226 12.68 11.96 -4.45
N GLU A 227 11.47 12.26 -3.98
CA GLU A 227 10.63 13.35 -4.50
C GLU A 227 10.37 13.21 -6.01
N VAL A 228 9.82 12.07 -6.43
CA VAL A 228 9.46 11.81 -7.83
C VAL A 228 7.96 12.01 -8.00
N VAL A 229 7.56 12.83 -8.97
CA VAL A 229 6.15 13.09 -9.29
C VAL A 229 5.85 12.59 -10.70
N ILE A 230 4.97 11.60 -10.81
CA ILE A 230 4.52 11.00 -12.08
C ILE A 230 3.05 11.34 -12.25
N GLN A 231 2.75 12.32 -13.11
CA GLN A 231 1.41 12.89 -13.18
C GLN A 231 0.88 13.19 -14.57
N ASP A 232 -0.44 13.19 -14.73
CA ASP A 232 -1.09 13.63 -15.97
C ASP A 232 -0.56 12.87 -17.21
N ASN A 233 -0.27 11.57 -17.07
CA ASN A 233 0.18 10.72 -18.17
C ASN A 233 -0.96 9.81 -18.64
N ASP A 234 -1.01 9.55 -19.94
CA ASP A 234 -2.10 8.80 -20.58
C ASP A 234 -1.58 7.55 -21.31
N SER A 235 -2.03 6.37 -20.86
CA SER A 235 -1.73 5.09 -21.45
C SER A 235 -2.99 4.44 -22.02
N PRO A 236 -3.05 4.21 -23.35
CA PRO A 236 -4.19 3.50 -23.93
C PRO A 236 -4.23 2.00 -23.58
N SER A 237 -3.27 1.47 -22.81
CA SER A 237 -3.17 0.03 -22.52
C SER A 237 -2.88 -0.30 -21.06
N ILE A 238 -1.66 -0.06 -20.54
CA ILE A 238 -1.32 -0.45 -19.15
C ILE A 238 -0.47 0.62 -18.47
N GLY A 239 -0.65 0.79 -17.15
CA GLY A 239 0.17 1.67 -16.33
C GLY A 239 0.17 3.10 -16.83
N GLY A 240 -0.85 3.90 -16.52
CA GLY A 240 -0.86 5.31 -16.92
C GLY A 240 0.36 6.04 -16.38
N GLY A 241 0.59 5.94 -15.07
CA GLY A 241 1.77 6.49 -14.43
C GLY A 241 3.01 5.61 -14.64
N LEU A 242 3.00 4.42 -14.05
CA LEU A 242 4.13 3.50 -14.00
C LEU A 242 3.73 2.11 -14.49
N SER A 243 4.50 1.53 -15.41
CA SER A 243 4.40 0.13 -15.81
C SER A 243 5.73 -0.58 -15.55
N CYS A 244 5.67 -1.77 -14.97
CA CYS A 244 6.83 -2.57 -14.65
C CYS A 244 6.64 -4.04 -14.99
N GLU A 245 7.54 -4.59 -15.81
CA GLU A 245 7.57 -5.99 -16.24
C GLU A 245 8.94 -6.63 -15.92
N GLY A 246 8.90 -7.75 -15.20
CA GLY A 246 10.09 -8.54 -14.86
C GLY A 246 10.63 -8.24 -13.45
N PRO A 247 11.74 -8.85 -13.04
CA PRO A 247 12.27 -8.79 -11.67
C PRO A 247 13.01 -7.47 -11.39
N ALA A 248 12.31 -6.33 -11.55
CA ALA A 248 12.82 -5.01 -11.17
C ALA A 248 12.43 -4.65 -9.73
N SER A 249 13.27 -3.84 -9.10
CA SER A 249 13.00 -3.27 -7.77
C SER A 249 12.98 -1.76 -7.85
N ILE A 250 11.83 -1.17 -7.52
CA ILE A 250 11.60 0.28 -7.52
C ILE A 250 11.35 0.74 -6.09
N VAL A 251 12.05 1.78 -5.65
CA VAL A 251 11.87 2.41 -4.33
C VAL A 251 11.65 3.90 -4.57
N LEU A 252 10.50 4.42 -4.13
CA LEU A 252 10.17 5.84 -4.18
C LEU A 252 10.04 6.36 -2.74
N ALA A 253 10.89 7.29 -2.35
CA ALA A 253 10.92 7.87 -1.02
C ALA A 253 10.59 9.37 -1.03
N GLY A 254 10.43 9.96 0.14
CA GLY A 254 10.00 11.34 0.28
C GLY A 254 8.52 11.53 -0.06
N MET A 255 8.17 12.74 -0.45
CA MET A 255 6.83 13.05 -0.96
C MET A 255 6.76 12.68 -2.45
N SER A 256 6.98 11.41 -2.78
CA SER A 256 6.84 10.89 -4.15
C SER A 256 5.38 10.56 -4.45
N LEU A 257 4.90 10.91 -5.63
CA LEU A 257 3.48 10.89 -5.98
C LEU A 257 3.26 10.31 -7.38
N ILE A 258 2.26 9.45 -7.52
CA ILE A 258 1.75 8.96 -8.80
C ILE A 258 0.29 9.40 -8.89
N ASN A 259 -0.01 10.42 -9.69
CA ASN A 259 -1.36 11.02 -9.69
C ASN A 259 -1.94 11.44 -11.03
N ASN A 260 -3.28 11.45 -11.12
CA ASN A 260 -4.00 11.89 -12.32
C ASN A 260 -3.54 11.18 -13.61
N ASN A 261 -3.15 9.91 -13.52
CA ASN A 261 -2.77 9.15 -14.70
C ASN A 261 -3.94 8.30 -15.18
N ASP A 262 -4.04 8.17 -16.49
CA ASP A 262 -5.06 7.38 -17.18
C ASP A 262 -4.43 6.12 -17.77
N GLY A 263 -5.05 4.97 -17.53
CA GLY A 263 -4.60 3.67 -18.05
C GLY A 263 -5.77 2.76 -18.39
N ASN A 264 -5.59 1.72 -19.20
CA ASN A 264 -6.64 0.70 -19.35
C ASN A 264 -6.57 -0.39 -18.26
N LEU A 265 -5.39 -0.72 -17.74
CA LEU A 265 -5.20 -1.50 -16.50
C LEU A 265 -4.13 -0.83 -15.64
N GLY A 266 -4.40 -0.63 -14.36
CA GLY A 266 -3.45 0.07 -13.47
C GLY A 266 -3.32 1.54 -13.89
N GLY A 267 -4.34 2.36 -13.61
CA GLY A 267 -4.32 3.79 -13.97
C GLY A 267 -3.05 4.48 -13.44
N GLY A 268 -2.74 4.25 -12.17
CA GLY A 268 -1.49 4.70 -11.57
C GLY A 268 -0.34 3.76 -11.88
N VAL A 269 -0.43 2.51 -11.41
CA VAL A 269 0.66 1.54 -11.40
C VAL A 269 0.21 0.20 -11.99
N TYR A 270 1.02 -0.37 -12.88
CA TYR A 270 0.84 -1.73 -13.39
C TYR A 270 2.11 -2.56 -13.13
N LEU A 271 1.99 -3.65 -12.38
CA LEU A 271 3.10 -4.52 -12.00
C LEU A 271 2.91 -5.94 -12.50
N ARG A 272 3.96 -6.50 -13.10
CA ARG A 272 3.90 -7.85 -13.67
C ARG A 272 5.20 -8.64 -13.56
N ASN A 273 5.08 -9.95 -13.45
CA ASN A 273 6.18 -10.93 -13.58
C ASN A 273 7.31 -10.71 -12.55
N GLY A 274 6.97 -10.55 -11.28
CA GLY A 274 7.95 -10.40 -10.21
C GLY A 274 8.44 -8.98 -9.96
N CYS A 275 7.84 -7.96 -10.59
CA CYS A 275 8.21 -6.58 -10.29
C CYS A 275 7.78 -6.19 -8.87
N VAL A 276 8.64 -5.44 -8.19
CA VAL A 276 8.39 -4.94 -6.83
C VAL A 276 8.53 -3.43 -6.75
N VAL A 277 7.52 -2.77 -6.19
CA VAL A 277 7.52 -1.33 -5.90
C VAL A 277 7.34 -1.09 -4.39
N SER A 278 8.18 -0.23 -3.82
CA SER A 278 7.97 0.35 -2.50
C SER A 278 7.80 1.85 -2.59
N MET A 279 6.84 2.39 -1.83
CA MET A 279 6.71 3.81 -1.59
C MET A 279 6.82 4.12 -0.10
N TYR A 280 7.59 5.15 0.26
CA TYR A 280 7.76 5.62 1.63
C TYR A 280 7.33 7.07 1.74
N SER A 281 6.49 7.39 2.73
CA SER A 281 6.06 8.77 2.98
C SER A 281 7.02 9.48 3.94
N GLU A 282 7.62 10.57 3.49
CA GLU A 282 8.53 11.39 4.31
C GLU A 282 8.43 12.86 3.94
N LEU A 283 7.91 13.66 4.88
CA LEU A 283 7.74 15.10 4.71
C LEU A 283 9.04 15.84 4.96
N PHE A 284 9.43 16.68 3.99
CA PHE A 284 10.54 17.60 4.10
C PHE A 284 10.06 19.04 3.90
N TYR A 285 10.84 20.01 4.37
CA TYR A 285 10.49 21.44 4.29
C TYR A 285 10.37 21.95 2.84
N ASP A 286 11.11 21.34 1.91
CA ASP A 286 11.23 21.71 0.50
C ASP A 286 10.59 20.68 -0.46
N ALA A 287 9.69 19.86 0.06
CA ALA A 287 9.01 18.81 -0.69
C ALA A 287 8.30 19.33 -1.95
N LEU A 288 8.36 18.59 -3.07
CA LEU A 288 7.64 18.93 -4.31
C LEU A 288 6.12 18.92 -4.18
N THR A 289 5.61 18.12 -3.25
CA THR A 289 4.18 17.96 -2.97
C THR A 289 4.00 17.70 -1.47
N PHE A 290 2.77 17.87 -0.99
CA PHE A 290 2.38 17.63 0.40
C PHE A 290 1.68 16.28 0.59
N VAL A 291 1.58 15.48 -0.48
CA VAL A 291 0.95 14.14 -0.48
C VAL A 291 1.92 13.13 -1.10
N SER A 292 2.04 11.96 -0.50
CA SER A 292 2.83 10.82 -1.01
C SER A 292 1.90 9.64 -1.29
N GLY A 293 2.19 8.86 -2.34
CA GLY A 293 1.45 7.65 -2.69
C GLY A 293 0.80 7.68 -4.07
N ILE A 294 -0.34 7.01 -4.22
CA ILE A 294 -1.04 6.76 -5.48
C ILE A 294 -2.42 7.42 -5.41
N PHE A 295 -2.63 8.48 -6.20
CA PHE A 295 -3.72 9.43 -6.01
C PHE A 295 -4.48 9.77 -7.30
N ASN A 296 -5.81 9.78 -7.31
CA ASN A 296 -6.63 10.24 -8.43
C ASN A 296 -6.30 9.60 -9.79
N ASN A 297 -5.85 8.34 -9.80
CA ASN A 297 -5.59 7.66 -11.06
C ASN A 297 -6.84 6.94 -11.54
N ASN A 298 -6.92 6.75 -12.85
CA ASN A 298 -8.13 6.29 -13.47
C ASN A 298 -7.84 5.15 -14.45
N SER A 299 -8.63 4.09 -14.34
CA SER A 299 -8.55 2.89 -15.16
C SER A 299 -9.83 2.67 -15.97
N ALA A 300 -9.68 2.44 -17.27
CA ALA A 300 -10.79 2.02 -18.13
C ALA A 300 -11.36 0.65 -17.76
N SER A 301 -10.55 -0.22 -17.17
CA SER A 301 -10.97 -1.51 -16.65
C SER A 301 -10.56 -1.63 -15.17
N ASN A 302 -9.62 -2.51 -14.82
CA ASN A 302 -9.33 -2.86 -13.43
C ASN A 302 -8.09 -2.13 -12.86
N GLY A 303 -8.12 -1.88 -11.55
CA GLY A 303 -7.01 -1.30 -10.82
C GLY A 303 -6.86 0.19 -11.12
N GLY A 304 -7.72 1.04 -10.57
CA GLY A 304 -7.62 2.49 -10.74
C GLY A 304 -6.26 3.01 -10.28
N GLY A 305 -5.88 2.68 -9.04
CA GLY A 305 -4.57 3.02 -8.49
C GLY A 305 -3.49 2.04 -8.92
N ALA A 306 -3.67 0.75 -8.64
CA ALA A 306 -2.69 -0.28 -8.95
C ALA A 306 -3.29 -1.57 -9.52
N TYR A 307 -2.58 -2.22 -10.45
CA TYR A 307 -2.88 -3.54 -10.98
C TYR A 307 -1.67 -4.47 -10.80
N LEU A 308 -1.85 -5.58 -10.09
CA LEU A 308 -0.80 -6.55 -9.75
C LEU A 308 -1.08 -7.91 -10.41
N PHE A 309 -0.06 -8.49 -11.04
CA PHE A 309 -0.17 -9.78 -11.71
C PHE A 309 1.12 -10.61 -11.73
N ASN A 310 0.96 -11.92 -11.55
CA ASN A 310 2.02 -12.92 -11.71
C ASN A 310 3.26 -12.67 -10.86
N GLY A 311 3.08 -12.69 -9.54
CA GLY A 311 4.18 -12.63 -8.57
C GLY A 311 4.67 -11.20 -8.27
N SER A 312 3.92 -10.18 -8.66
CA SER A 312 4.27 -8.79 -8.38
C SER A 312 3.96 -8.38 -6.95
N GLU A 313 4.68 -7.37 -6.45
CA GLU A 313 4.54 -6.91 -5.08
C GLU A 313 4.50 -5.38 -4.98
N LEU A 314 3.58 -4.87 -4.16
CA LEU A 314 3.45 -3.44 -3.85
C LEU A 314 3.52 -3.23 -2.34
N PHE A 315 4.42 -2.34 -1.91
CA PHE A 315 4.60 -1.96 -0.52
C PHE A 315 4.35 -0.46 -0.34
N LEU A 316 3.41 -0.09 0.52
CA LEU A 316 3.10 1.30 0.85
C LEU A 316 3.40 1.55 2.33
N PHE A 317 4.45 2.33 2.61
CA PHE A 317 4.92 2.60 3.96
C PHE A 317 4.66 4.06 4.36
N GLY A 318 3.63 4.27 5.18
CA GLY A 318 3.30 5.55 5.81
C GLY A 318 3.85 5.71 7.23
N GLN A 319 4.48 4.67 7.80
CA GLN A 319 5.28 4.79 9.02
C GLN A 319 6.77 4.69 8.69
N ARG A 320 7.59 5.20 9.60
CA ARG A 320 9.05 5.07 9.57
C ARG A 320 9.44 3.61 9.79
N MET A 321 10.13 3.05 8.80
CA MET A 321 10.59 1.66 8.81
C MET A 321 12.09 1.61 9.07
N CYS A 322 12.53 0.72 9.96
CA CYS A 322 13.93 0.65 10.39
C CYS A 322 14.52 -0.76 10.27
N ASP A 323 15.81 -0.83 9.97
CA ASP A 323 16.66 -2.00 10.15
C ASP A 323 17.90 -1.59 10.96
N GLY A 324 17.96 -2.04 12.21
CA GLY A 324 18.91 -1.55 13.20
C GLY A 324 18.75 -0.04 13.45
N SER A 325 19.80 0.74 13.16
CA SER A 325 19.79 2.20 13.32
C SER A 325 19.42 2.97 12.04
N SER A 326 19.27 2.28 10.92
CA SER A 326 18.95 2.90 9.63
C SER A 326 17.44 2.89 9.43
N CYS A 327 16.85 3.99 9.00
CA CYS A 327 15.41 4.09 8.78
C CYS A 327 15.08 4.87 7.51
N LEU A 328 13.90 4.62 6.96
CA LEU A 328 13.32 5.29 5.80
C LEU A 328 11.85 5.61 6.10
N GLY A 329 11.37 6.75 5.61
CA GLY A 329 10.01 7.23 5.91
C GLY A 329 9.91 8.04 7.21
N SER A 330 8.72 8.56 7.47
CA SER A 330 8.40 9.33 8.68
C SER A 330 7.13 8.79 9.36
N ASN A 331 6.84 9.29 10.56
CA ASN A 331 5.58 9.05 11.26
C ASN A 331 4.67 10.28 11.23
N GLN A 332 4.90 11.23 10.32
CA GLN A 332 4.23 12.54 10.32
C GLN A 332 3.14 12.65 9.26
N VAL A 333 3.24 11.86 8.20
CA VAL A 333 2.34 11.90 7.05
C VAL A 333 2.00 10.48 6.64
N PRO A 334 0.72 10.18 6.34
CA PRO A 334 0.35 8.86 5.83
C PRO A 334 0.91 8.62 4.43
N ILE A 335 0.83 7.37 3.98
CA ILE A 335 0.91 7.04 2.56
C ILE A 335 -0.51 6.95 2.00
N HIS A 336 -0.79 7.65 0.91
CA HIS A 336 -2.13 7.71 0.33
C HIS A 336 -2.33 6.65 -0.75
N LEU A 337 -3.49 5.99 -0.72
CA LEU A 337 -4.07 5.31 -1.86
C LEU A 337 -5.49 5.85 -2.03
N SER A 338 -5.66 6.94 -2.78
CA SER A 338 -6.89 7.73 -2.69
C SER A 338 -7.40 8.25 -4.02
N GLY A 339 -8.72 8.40 -4.14
CA GLY A 339 -9.36 9.02 -5.30
C GLY A 339 -9.27 8.20 -6.58
N ASN A 340 -8.82 6.93 -6.50
CA ASN A 340 -8.56 6.14 -7.69
C ASN A 340 -9.85 5.47 -8.19
N GLN A 341 -10.01 5.40 -9.51
CA GLN A 341 -11.25 4.97 -10.15
C GLN A 341 -11.02 3.86 -11.16
N SER A 342 -11.87 2.83 -11.16
CA SER A 342 -11.83 1.73 -12.13
C SER A 342 -13.16 1.59 -12.87
N GLY A 343 -13.11 1.17 -14.14
CA GLY A 343 -14.30 0.99 -14.99
C GLY A 343 -14.91 2.28 -15.53
N ASN A 344 -14.14 3.35 -15.66
CA ASN A 344 -14.66 4.65 -16.11
C ASN A 344 -15.19 4.67 -17.56
N SER A 345 -14.88 3.62 -18.32
CA SER A 345 -15.27 3.47 -19.72
C SER A 345 -16.57 2.68 -19.83
N ALA A 346 -17.52 3.23 -20.58
CA ALA A 346 -18.83 2.63 -20.75
C ALA A 346 -18.73 1.21 -21.33
N GLY A 347 -19.26 0.24 -20.58
CA GLY A 347 -19.35 -1.17 -20.99
C GLY A 347 -18.16 -2.04 -20.61
N LEU A 348 -17.15 -1.51 -19.92
CA LEU A 348 -16.09 -2.32 -19.31
C LEU A 348 -16.38 -2.57 -17.83
N ALA A 349 -16.04 -3.78 -17.40
CA ALA A 349 -15.93 -4.17 -16.00
C ALA A 349 -14.78 -3.40 -15.34
N GLY A 350 -15.03 -2.88 -14.15
CA GLY A 350 -14.05 -2.09 -13.39
C GLY A 350 -14.03 -2.50 -11.94
N ASN A 351 -13.07 -3.35 -11.61
CA ASN A 351 -12.85 -3.86 -10.26
C ASN A 351 -11.60 -3.22 -9.64
N GLY A 352 -11.59 -3.06 -8.32
CA GLY A 352 -10.41 -2.58 -7.60
C GLY A 352 -10.13 -1.10 -7.88
N GLY A 353 -10.90 -0.19 -7.29
CA GLY A 353 -10.69 1.26 -7.46
C GLY A 353 -9.30 1.67 -6.99
N GLY A 354 -8.94 1.33 -5.76
CA GLY A 354 -7.58 1.53 -5.22
C GLY A 354 -6.59 0.53 -5.83
N PHE A 355 -6.82 -0.77 -5.68
CA PHE A 355 -5.97 -1.79 -6.31
C PHE A 355 -6.73 -3.04 -6.78
N PHE A 356 -6.18 -3.73 -7.77
CA PHE A 356 -6.66 -5.01 -8.28
C PHE A 356 -5.51 -6.02 -8.33
N MET A 357 -5.69 -7.20 -7.72
CA MET A 357 -4.71 -8.29 -7.73
C MET A 357 -5.28 -9.49 -8.46
N ALA A 358 -4.82 -9.75 -9.68
CA ALA A 358 -5.41 -10.79 -10.53
C ALA A 358 -4.89 -12.19 -10.20
N GLN A 359 -5.72 -13.23 -10.37
CA GLN A 359 -5.29 -14.61 -10.19
C GLN A 359 -4.09 -14.95 -11.09
N SER A 360 -3.07 -15.56 -10.48
CA SER A 360 -1.91 -16.07 -11.21
C SER A 360 -1.26 -17.26 -10.51
N ALA A 361 -0.44 -18.00 -11.25
CA ALA A 361 0.30 -19.14 -10.70
C ALA A 361 1.30 -18.74 -9.60
N ASN A 362 1.82 -17.51 -9.66
CA ASN A 362 2.65 -16.92 -8.62
C ASN A 362 1.82 -15.94 -7.80
N PRO A 363 1.91 -15.99 -6.46
CA PRO A 363 1.09 -15.15 -5.60
C PRO A 363 1.51 -13.68 -5.69
N ASN A 364 0.53 -12.79 -5.81
CA ASN A 364 0.77 -11.35 -5.73
C ASN A 364 0.72 -10.90 -4.27
N HIS A 365 1.46 -9.85 -3.93
CA HIS A 365 1.51 -9.33 -2.56
C HIS A 365 1.25 -7.83 -2.51
N PHE A 366 0.36 -7.41 -1.63
CA PHE A 366 0.19 -6.02 -1.22
C PHE A 366 0.44 -5.90 0.27
N TYR A 367 1.32 -4.98 0.65
CA TYR A 367 1.59 -4.66 2.04
C TYR A 367 1.42 -3.16 2.27
N ALA A 368 0.78 -2.79 3.37
CA ALA A 368 0.74 -1.40 3.78
C ALA A 368 0.76 -1.20 5.29
N ASN A 369 1.29 -0.06 5.72
CA ASN A 369 1.14 0.48 7.07
C ASN A 369 1.11 2.01 7.02
N GLY A 370 0.53 2.67 8.02
CA GLY A 370 0.33 4.12 7.97
C GLY A 370 -0.51 4.55 6.77
N LEU A 371 -1.43 3.68 6.34
CA LEU A 371 -2.18 3.81 5.10
C LEU A 371 -3.39 4.73 5.28
N TYR A 372 -3.54 5.69 4.37
CA TYR A 372 -4.79 6.43 4.22
C TYR A 372 -5.42 6.10 2.86
N MET A 373 -6.38 5.18 2.88
CA MET A 373 -7.10 4.69 1.71
C MET A 373 -8.48 5.34 1.65
N THR A 374 -8.69 6.27 0.71
CA THR A 374 -9.95 7.03 0.70
C THR A 374 -10.48 7.46 -0.65
N SER A 375 -11.80 7.50 -0.79
CA SER A 375 -12.50 7.94 -2.01
C SER A 375 -12.10 7.14 -3.25
N ASN A 376 -11.74 5.86 -3.08
CA ASN A 376 -11.53 4.98 -4.22
C ASN A 376 -12.86 4.39 -4.66
N SER A 377 -13.09 4.33 -5.97
CA SER A 377 -14.35 3.85 -6.53
C SER A 377 -14.13 2.78 -7.59
N ALA A 378 -14.85 1.67 -7.49
CA ALA A 378 -14.94 0.66 -8.51
C ALA A 378 -16.32 0.69 -9.16
N ARG A 379 -16.39 0.48 -10.47
CA ARG A 379 -17.69 0.35 -11.16
C ARG A 379 -18.40 -0.95 -10.80
N GLU A 380 -17.65 -2.00 -10.51
CA GLU A 380 -18.15 -3.31 -10.09
C GLU A 380 -17.74 -3.55 -8.63
N ASP A 381 -16.71 -4.34 -8.36
CA ASP A 381 -16.38 -4.81 -7.01
C ASP A 381 -15.07 -4.23 -6.47
N GLY A 382 -14.98 -4.11 -5.15
CA GLY A 382 -13.76 -3.72 -4.45
C GLY A 382 -13.39 -2.25 -4.67
N GLY A 383 -14.13 -1.32 -4.07
CA GLY A 383 -13.83 0.12 -4.17
C GLY A 383 -12.41 0.45 -3.74
N GLY A 384 -12.02 0.02 -2.54
CA GLY A 384 -10.65 0.09 -2.05
C GLY A 384 -9.73 -0.94 -2.72
N GLY A 385 -10.12 -2.21 -2.76
CA GLY A 385 -9.33 -3.27 -3.37
C GLY A 385 -10.08 -4.53 -3.76
N PHE A 386 -9.63 -5.15 -4.86
CA PHE A 386 -10.07 -6.47 -5.33
C PHE A 386 -8.93 -7.48 -5.19
N ILE A 387 -9.20 -8.59 -4.50
CA ILE A 387 -8.20 -9.60 -4.12
C ILE A 387 -8.63 -10.95 -4.66
N ASP A 388 -8.06 -11.35 -5.80
CA ASP A 388 -8.34 -12.64 -6.44
C ASP A 388 -7.52 -13.78 -5.83
N ALA A 389 -7.80 -15.01 -6.26
CA ALA A 389 -7.20 -16.23 -5.75
C ALA A 389 -5.67 -16.21 -5.89
N SER A 390 -5.00 -16.74 -4.85
CA SER A 390 -3.54 -16.73 -4.69
C SER A 390 -2.92 -15.36 -4.40
N SER A 391 -3.70 -14.30 -4.25
CA SER A 391 -3.19 -12.99 -3.82
C SER A 391 -3.25 -12.82 -2.30
N VAL A 392 -2.31 -12.06 -1.75
CA VAL A 392 -2.19 -11.82 -0.31
C VAL A 392 -2.09 -10.32 -0.02
N VAL A 393 -2.98 -9.82 0.82
CA VAL A 393 -3.01 -8.45 1.31
C VAL A 393 -2.77 -8.44 2.81
N VAL A 394 -1.83 -7.61 3.25
CA VAL A 394 -1.56 -7.37 4.67
C VAL A 394 -1.53 -5.87 4.93
N ILE A 395 -2.42 -5.41 5.82
CA ILE A 395 -2.44 -4.03 6.32
C ILE A 395 -2.31 -4.11 7.83
N GLU A 396 -1.26 -3.53 8.40
CA GLU A 396 -1.00 -3.61 9.84
C GLU A 396 -0.44 -2.29 10.36
N ARG A 397 -0.66 -1.99 11.63
CA ARG A 397 0.08 -0.93 12.33
C ARG A 397 1.34 -1.54 12.93
N ARG A 398 2.50 -0.95 12.64
CA ARG A 398 3.76 -1.31 13.29
C ARG A 398 3.92 -0.52 14.59
N VAL A 399 4.66 -1.10 15.52
CA VAL A 399 5.09 -0.42 16.75
C VAL A 399 5.79 0.88 16.40
N GLY A 400 5.35 1.97 17.03
CA GLY A 400 5.87 3.31 16.82
C GLY A 400 4.76 4.34 16.74
N THR A 401 5.15 5.62 16.64
CA THR A 401 4.18 6.69 16.42
C THR A 401 3.60 6.60 15.02
N CYS A 402 2.39 7.15 14.83
CA CYS A 402 1.77 7.25 13.53
C CYS A 402 1.39 8.70 13.21
N TRP A 403 0.95 8.96 11.98
CA TRP A 403 0.64 10.30 11.48
C TRP A 403 -0.54 10.95 12.23
N THR A 404 -1.45 10.12 12.76
CA THR A 404 -2.33 10.48 13.87
C THR A 404 -2.15 9.48 15.01
N PRO A 405 -2.40 9.89 16.28
CA PRO A 405 -2.35 8.95 17.41
C PRO A 405 -3.35 7.80 17.25
N ASP A 406 -4.57 8.13 16.82
CA ASP A 406 -5.71 7.21 16.85
C ASP A 406 -5.87 6.42 15.54
N ARG A 407 -5.67 7.04 14.37
CA ARG A 407 -6.00 6.45 13.06
C ARG A 407 -4.75 6.19 12.23
N CYS A 408 -3.99 5.15 12.57
CA CYS A 408 -2.77 4.86 11.82
C CYS A 408 -3.05 4.31 10.42
N ASN A 409 -3.98 3.36 10.33
CA ASN A 409 -4.51 2.87 9.07
C ASN A 409 -5.98 3.26 9.02
N LEU A 410 -6.36 4.00 7.97
CA LEU A 410 -7.71 4.50 7.78
C LEU A 410 -8.18 4.15 6.37
N ILE A 411 -9.29 3.42 6.29
CA ILE A 411 -9.94 2.99 5.06
C ILE A 411 -11.34 3.60 5.07
N ILE A 412 -11.50 4.71 4.37
CA ILE A 412 -12.69 5.55 4.46
C ILE A 412 -13.27 5.98 3.12
N ASP A 413 -14.60 6.02 2.99
CA ASP A 413 -15.27 6.55 1.79
C ASP A 413 -14.87 5.77 0.51
N ASN A 414 -14.66 4.46 0.59
CA ASN A 414 -14.44 3.64 -0.59
C ASN A 414 -15.76 3.04 -1.06
N SER A 415 -16.00 3.04 -2.38
CA SER A 415 -17.28 2.63 -2.96
C SER A 415 -17.12 1.62 -4.09
N SER A 416 -17.99 0.61 -4.10
CA SER A 416 -18.19 -0.29 -5.24
C SER A 416 -19.35 0.20 -6.13
N GLY A 417 -19.74 -0.58 -7.14
CA GLY A 417 -20.88 -0.24 -8.00
C GLY A 417 -22.23 -0.26 -7.28
N THR A 418 -23.19 0.51 -7.77
CA THR A 418 -24.59 0.54 -7.27
C THR A 418 -25.52 -0.46 -7.98
N ASP A 419 -25.01 -1.17 -8.99
CA ASP A 419 -25.72 -2.18 -9.76
C ASP A 419 -25.14 -3.58 -9.44
N THR A 420 -25.26 -4.01 -8.18
CA THR A 420 -24.70 -5.23 -7.57
C THR A 420 -23.23 -5.17 -7.14
N GLY A 421 -22.70 -4.00 -6.76
CA GLY A 421 -21.32 -3.89 -6.34
C GLY A 421 -21.04 -4.54 -4.98
N LEU A 422 -19.94 -5.27 -4.88
CA LEU A 422 -19.54 -6.02 -3.70
C LEU A 422 -18.27 -5.46 -3.10
N GLY A 423 -18.19 -5.34 -1.77
CA GLY A 423 -16.96 -4.92 -1.09
C GLY A 423 -16.64 -3.44 -1.32
N GLY A 424 -17.18 -2.54 -0.49
CA GLY A 424 -16.89 -1.10 -0.63
C GLY A 424 -15.42 -0.81 -0.36
N ALA A 425 -14.90 -1.29 0.77
CA ALA A 425 -13.45 -1.34 1.00
C ALA A 425 -12.80 -2.51 0.26
N PHE A 426 -13.18 -3.75 0.55
CA PHE A 426 -12.53 -4.94 -0.02
C PHE A 426 -13.50 -5.98 -0.56
N TYR A 427 -13.21 -6.45 -1.77
CA TYR A 427 -13.76 -7.68 -2.32
C TYR A 427 -12.66 -8.75 -2.41
N VAL A 428 -12.91 -9.91 -1.80
CA VAL A 428 -11.96 -11.03 -1.70
C VAL A 428 -12.53 -12.26 -2.39
N ASP A 429 -12.04 -12.60 -3.58
CA ASP A 429 -12.46 -13.78 -4.34
C ASP A 429 -11.35 -14.83 -4.32
N GLY A 430 -11.43 -15.75 -3.38
CA GLY A 430 -10.43 -16.80 -3.19
C GLY A 430 -9.05 -16.37 -2.68
N GLY A 431 -8.82 -15.07 -2.44
CA GLY A 431 -7.56 -14.51 -1.94
C GLY A 431 -7.44 -14.46 -0.41
N GLN A 432 -6.36 -13.84 0.10
CA GLN A 432 -6.13 -13.66 1.54
C GLN A 432 -6.06 -12.19 1.90
N LEU A 433 -6.86 -11.78 2.89
CA LEU A 433 -6.83 -10.44 3.48
C LEU A 433 -6.52 -10.55 4.97
N THR A 434 -5.48 -9.88 5.43
CA THR A 434 -5.19 -9.73 6.86
C THR A 434 -5.07 -8.26 7.19
N VAL A 435 -5.91 -7.78 8.10
CA VAL A 435 -5.91 -6.40 8.58
C VAL A 435 -5.78 -6.36 10.09
N SER A 436 -4.94 -5.48 10.60
CA SER A 436 -4.84 -5.23 12.04
C SER A 436 -4.69 -3.75 12.36
N GLN A 437 -5.39 -3.31 13.41
CA GLN A 437 -5.36 -1.92 13.89
C GLN A 437 -5.75 -0.93 12.78
N VAL A 438 -6.92 -1.16 12.20
CA VAL A 438 -7.47 -0.39 11.07
C VAL A 438 -8.84 0.18 11.42
N TYR A 439 -9.10 1.40 10.98
CA TYR A 439 -10.44 2.00 10.96
C TYR A 439 -11.06 1.82 9.58
N PHE A 440 -12.27 1.26 9.54
CA PHE A 440 -13.14 1.18 8.38
C PHE A 440 -14.30 2.15 8.60
N GLU A 441 -14.33 3.23 7.84
CA GLU A 441 -15.30 4.33 8.00
C GLU A 441 -16.03 4.60 6.67
N GLU A 442 -17.32 4.91 6.65
CA GLU A 442 -18.02 5.48 5.49
C GLU A 442 -17.88 4.69 4.15
N ASN A 443 -17.54 3.38 4.19
CA ASN A 443 -17.41 2.59 2.96
C ASN A 443 -18.79 2.13 2.48
N ARG A 444 -19.00 2.07 1.16
CA ARG A 444 -20.31 1.85 0.53
C ARG A 444 -20.30 0.75 -0.52
N ALA A 445 -21.30 -0.13 -0.48
CA ALA A 445 -21.52 -1.19 -1.46
C ALA A 445 -22.96 -1.69 -1.38
N ASP A 446 -23.44 -2.43 -2.39
CA ASP A 446 -24.70 -3.13 -2.23
C ASP A 446 -24.60 -4.23 -1.18
N VAL A 447 -23.48 -4.96 -1.15
CA VAL A 447 -23.27 -6.03 -0.17
C VAL A 447 -21.81 -6.10 0.30
N GLY A 448 -21.65 -6.08 1.63
CA GLY A 448 -20.33 -5.98 2.26
C GLY A 448 -19.77 -4.58 2.07
N THR A 449 -20.38 -3.60 2.74
CA THR A 449 -19.98 -2.19 2.67
C THR A 449 -18.51 -2.01 3.03
N ALA A 450 -18.02 -2.74 4.03
CA ALA A 450 -16.58 -2.88 4.28
C ALA A 450 -15.99 -4.07 3.51
N ILE A 451 -16.41 -5.30 3.82
CA ILE A 451 -15.73 -6.51 3.32
C ILE A 451 -16.74 -7.50 2.74
N ASN A 452 -16.46 -7.98 1.53
CA ASN A 452 -17.17 -9.10 0.94
C ASN A 452 -16.17 -10.18 0.50
N ALA A 453 -16.28 -11.36 1.10
CA ALA A 453 -15.43 -12.51 0.81
C ALA A 453 -16.23 -13.65 0.16
N THR A 454 -15.68 -14.22 -0.90
CA THR A 454 -16.30 -15.31 -1.66
C THR A 454 -15.28 -16.34 -2.14
N GLY A 455 -15.73 -17.60 -2.26
CA GLY A 455 -14.93 -18.71 -2.77
C GLY A 455 -14.22 -19.51 -1.68
N GLU A 456 -14.04 -20.81 -1.93
CA GLU A 456 -13.56 -21.80 -0.94
C GLU A 456 -12.12 -21.55 -0.44
N THR A 457 -11.36 -20.70 -1.11
CA THR A 457 -10.00 -20.33 -0.70
C THR A 457 -9.91 -18.92 -0.10
N ALA A 458 -11.02 -18.17 -0.05
CA ALA A 458 -11.02 -16.83 0.52
C ALA A 458 -10.85 -16.90 2.03
N GLN A 459 -9.84 -16.20 2.53
CA GLN A 459 -9.54 -16.10 3.94
C GLN A 459 -9.40 -14.64 4.34
N VAL A 460 -10.24 -14.20 5.26
CA VAL A 460 -10.16 -12.85 5.83
C VAL A 460 -9.85 -12.96 7.31
N THR A 461 -8.86 -12.20 7.77
CA THR A 461 -8.57 -12.02 9.19
C THR A 461 -8.53 -10.54 9.55
N VAL A 462 -9.31 -10.17 10.54
CA VAL A 462 -9.41 -8.82 11.10
C VAL A 462 -9.08 -8.89 12.58
N GLU A 463 -8.20 -8.01 13.05
CA GLU A 463 -7.80 -7.95 14.45
C GLU A 463 -7.64 -6.51 14.93
N GLY A 464 -8.10 -6.19 16.14
CA GLY A 464 -7.86 -4.86 16.71
C GLY A 464 -8.47 -3.72 15.89
N SER A 465 -9.57 -3.93 15.17
CA SER A 465 -10.06 -2.98 14.16
C SER A 465 -11.44 -2.42 14.49
N ILE A 466 -11.75 -1.23 13.97
CA ILE A 466 -13.01 -0.52 14.19
C ILE A 466 -13.77 -0.40 12.87
N PHE A 467 -15.06 -0.72 12.88
CA PHE A 467 -16.00 -0.53 11.78
C PHE A 467 -17.09 0.41 12.25
N ASP A 468 -17.10 1.61 11.67
CA ASP A 468 -18.01 2.69 11.99
C ASP A 468 -18.60 3.26 10.69
N ASP A 469 -19.87 3.62 10.69
CA ASP A 469 -20.55 4.29 9.57
C ASP A 469 -20.38 3.64 8.18
N ASN A 470 -20.19 2.32 8.09
CA ASN A 470 -20.07 1.63 6.79
C ASN A 470 -21.46 1.35 6.19
N GLY A 471 -22.12 2.39 5.67
CA GLY A 471 -23.46 2.34 5.09
C GLY A 471 -24.09 3.74 5.09
N ASP A 472 -25.31 3.89 4.56
CA ASP A 472 -26.16 5.07 4.75
C ASP A 472 -27.63 4.69 4.53
N ASP A 473 -28.07 3.63 5.21
CA ASP A 473 -29.42 3.07 5.14
C ASP A 473 -29.90 2.81 3.70
N GLY A 474 -28.99 2.46 2.78
CA GLY A 474 -29.25 2.21 1.36
C GLY A 474 -29.63 3.45 0.55
N ASN A 475 -29.14 4.62 0.93
CA ASN A 475 -29.26 5.85 0.16
C ASN A 475 -28.35 5.85 -1.08
N ASP A 476 -28.61 6.79 -2.01
CA ASP A 476 -27.79 7.05 -3.21
C ASP A 476 -27.59 5.87 -4.17
N GLY A 477 -28.48 4.88 -4.09
CA GLY A 477 -28.52 3.73 -4.99
C GLY A 477 -27.75 2.50 -4.50
N PHE A 478 -27.05 2.60 -3.36
CA PHE A 478 -26.50 1.43 -2.69
C PHE A 478 -27.59 0.71 -1.90
N SER A 479 -27.45 -0.60 -1.76
CA SER A 479 -28.34 -1.41 -0.92
C SER A 479 -27.88 -1.45 0.55
N ASP A 480 -26.58 -1.24 0.82
CA ASP A 480 -25.96 -1.30 2.15
C ASP A 480 -26.44 -2.49 3.00
N PHE A 481 -26.41 -3.69 2.39
CA PHE A 481 -27.08 -4.85 2.99
C PHE A 481 -26.36 -5.40 4.23
N SER A 482 -25.03 -5.31 4.26
CA SER A 482 -24.21 -5.83 5.37
C SER A 482 -22.83 -5.18 5.43
N VAL A 483 -22.22 -5.10 6.62
CA VAL A 483 -20.82 -4.64 6.76
C VAL A 483 -19.86 -5.68 6.22
N VAL A 484 -20.03 -6.92 6.67
CA VAL A 484 -19.14 -8.03 6.35
C VAL A 484 -19.96 -9.20 5.81
N ARG A 485 -19.51 -9.75 4.68
CA ARG A 485 -20.12 -10.92 4.05
C ARG A 485 -19.12 -12.03 3.79
N ALA A 486 -19.53 -13.26 4.06
CA ALA A 486 -18.84 -14.49 3.62
C ALA A 486 -19.77 -15.33 2.75
N SER A 487 -19.31 -15.81 1.61
CA SER A 487 -20.11 -16.67 0.73
C SER A 487 -19.27 -17.71 -0.02
N LEU A 488 -19.93 -18.73 -0.58
CA LEU A 488 -19.32 -19.76 -1.44
C LEU A 488 -18.07 -20.44 -0.82
N GLY A 489 -18.08 -20.67 0.49
CA GLY A 489 -17.00 -21.34 1.22
C GLY A 489 -15.92 -20.42 1.79
N ALA A 490 -16.09 -19.10 1.70
CA ALA A 490 -15.18 -18.15 2.34
C ALA A 490 -15.15 -18.30 3.87
N GLU A 491 -13.96 -18.11 4.46
CA GLU A 491 -13.72 -18.11 5.91
C GLU A 491 -13.32 -16.70 6.38
N ILE A 492 -14.04 -16.18 7.37
CA ILE A 492 -13.73 -14.90 8.00
C ILE A 492 -13.44 -15.12 9.48
N THR A 493 -12.36 -14.50 9.98
CA THR A 493 -12.06 -14.42 11.41
C THR A 493 -11.94 -12.97 11.83
N ILE A 494 -12.76 -12.55 12.78
CA ILE A 494 -12.73 -11.22 13.40
C ILE A 494 -12.46 -11.41 14.88
N ARG A 495 -11.42 -10.75 15.40
CA ARG A 495 -11.12 -10.79 16.82
C ARG A 495 -10.74 -9.43 17.38
N HIS A 496 -10.99 -9.19 18.66
CA HIS A 496 -10.65 -7.92 19.31
C HIS A 496 -11.05 -6.72 18.44
N SER A 497 -12.28 -6.69 17.96
CA SER A 497 -12.72 -5.65 17.02
C SER A 497 -14.04 -5.06 17.47
N THR A 498 -14.26 -3.81 17.11
CA THR A 498 -15.48 -3.07 17.46
C THR A 498 -16.25 -2.75 16.18
N LEU A 499 -17.50 -3.18 16.10
CA LEU A 499 -18.43 -2.83 15.03
C LEU A 499 -19.60 -2.06 15.65
N ALA A 500 -19.77 -0.80 15.27
CA ALA A 500 -20.81 0.06 15.80
C ALA A 500 -21.32 1.01 14.70
N ASP A 501 -22.60 1.39 14.80
CA ASP A 501 -23.19 2.49 14.02
C ASP A 501 -22.96 2.45 12.50
N ASN A 502 -23.12 1.29 11.84
CA ASN A 502 -22.82 1.14 10.40
C ASN A 502 -24.02 1.44 9.47
N SER A 503 -25.18 1.84 10.00
CA SER A 503 -26.33 2.35 9.22
C SER A 503 -26.72 1.45 8.02
N LEU A 504 -27.07 0.18 8.27
CA LEU A 504 -27.37 -0.82 7.25
C LEU A 504 -28.87 -1.06 7.07
N GLN A 505 -29.28 -1.54 5.89
CA GLN A 505 -30.66 -2.01 5.67
C GLN A 505 -30.91 -3.46 6.10
N GLY A 506 -29.86 -4.29 6.16
CA GLY A 506 -29.96 -5.73 6.36
C GLY A 506 -29.51 -6.18 7.74
N SER A 507 -28.26 -6.63 7.84
CA SER A 507 -27.66 -7.16 9.06
C SER A 507 -26.16 -6.88 9.08
N VAL A 508 -25.55 -6.79 10.26
CA VAL A 508 -24.09 -6.54 10.37
C VAL A 508 -23.27 -7.60 9.61
N PHE A 509 -23.63 -8.87 9.76
CA PHE A 509 -22.97 -10.00 9.10
C PHE A 509 -23.94 -10.80 8.20
N ASP A 510 -23.55 -11.01 6.94
CA ASP A 510 -24.19 -12.00 6.04
C ASP A 510 -23.27 -13.20 5.81
N ILE A 511 -23.53 -14.32 6.48
CA ILE A 511 -22.72 -15.54 6.35
C ILE A 511 -23.52 -16.58 5.56
N GLY A 512 -23.16 -16.80 4.30
CA GLY A 512 -23.87 -17.71 3.41
C GLY A 512 -23.89 -19.16 3.90
N VAL A 513 -25.01 -19.86 3.70
CA VAL A 513 -25.10 -21.30 4.00
C VAL A 513 -24.49 -22.21 2.93
N ALA A 514 -24.26 -21.67 1.74
CA ALA A 514 -23.72 -22.43 0.63
C ALA A 514 -22.23 -22.70 0.86
N SER A 515 -21.81 -23.94 0.58
CA SER A 515 -20.40 -24.37 0.60
C SER A 515 -19.68 -24.15 1.94
N ASP A 516 -20.41 -24.19 3.06
CA ASP A 516 -19.86 -24.12 4.41
C ASP A 516 -19.08 -22.82 4.73
N SER A 517 -19.49 -21.66 4.18
CA SER A 517 -18.93 -20.37 4.62
C SER A 517 -19.03 -20.19 6.13
N SER A 518 -18.03 -19.52 6.71
CA SER A 518 -17.89 -19.45 8.16
C SER A 518 -17.41 -18.09 8.67
N LEU A 519 -17.82 -17.80 9.90
CA LEU A 519 -17.33 -16.67 10.69
C LEU A 519 -16.87 -17.15 12.06
N ASN A 520 -15.62 -16.82 12.40
CA ASN A 520 -15.09 -16.87 13.76
C ASN A 520 -15.09 -15.46 14.34
N LEU A 521 -15.99 -15.16 15.27
CA LEU A 521 -16.12 -13.86 15.93
C LEU A 521 -15.73 -14.02 17.41
N LEU A 522 -14.61 -13.42 17.80
CA LEU A 522 -13.95 -13.67 19.08
C LEU A 522 -13.62 -12.36 19.83
N ASN A 523 -13.84 -12.28 21.13
CA ASN A 523 -13.39 -11.18 21.99
C ASN A 523 -13.72 -9.78 21.41
N SER A 524 -14.94 -9.59 20.90
CA SER A 524 -15.29 -8.43 20.08
C SER A 524 -16.57 -7.74 20.56
N ILE A 525 -16.71 -6.47 20.20
CA ILE A 525 -17.94 -5.69 20.41
C ILE A 525 -18.68 -5.59 19.08
N VAL A 526 -19.97 -5.92 19.09
CA VAL A 526 -20.87 -5.71 17.94
C VAL A 526 -22.13 -5.03 18.42
N HIS A 527 -22.11 -3.71 18.42
CA HIS A 527 -23.17 -2.90 18.99
C HIS A 527 -23.70 -1.89 17.96
N ASP A 528 -24.58 -2.38 17.09
CA ASP A 528 -25.16 -1.62 15.98
C ASP A 528 -26.69 -1.77 15.94
N PRO A 529 -27.41 -1.21 16.93
CA PRO A 529 -28.86 -1.36 17.03
C PRO A 529 -29.64 -0.65 15.92
N GLY A 530 -28.99 0.26 15.17
CA GLY A 530 -29.60 0.95 14.02
C GLY A 530 -29.77 0.05 12.82
N SER A 531 -28.78 -0.82 12.58
CA SER A 531 -28.70 -1.76 11.45
C SER A 531 -29.56 -3.03 11.58
N GLY A 532 -30.31 -3.20 12.67
CA GLY A 532 -31.18 -4.36 12.89
C GLY A 532 -30.49 -5.56 13.55
N ASP A 533 -30.73 -6.75 12.99
CA ASP A 533 -30.21 -8.02 13.52
C ASP A 533 -28.70 -8.16 13.21
N LEU A 534 -27.96 -8.87 14.07
CA LEU A 534 -26.52 -9.06 13.84
C LEU A 534 -26.22 -10.05 12.72
N PHE A 535 -27.07 -11.08 12.59
CA PHE A 535 -26.99 -12.05 11.52
C PHE A 535 -28.31 -12.13 10.75
N GLY A 536 -28.22 -12.34 9.44
CA GLY A 536 -29.38 -12.70 8.63
C GLY A 536 -30.10 -13.97 9.15
N PRO A 537 -31.36 -14.20 8.73
CA PRO A 537 -32.21 -15.27 9.28
C PRO A 537 -31.70 -16.69 9.03
N VAL A 538 -30.76 -16.84 8.11
CA VAL A 538 -30.08 -18.10 7.83
C VAL A 538 -28.60 -17.78 7.68
N SER A 539 -27.77 -18.41 8.52
CA SER A 539 -26.32 -18.23 8.49
C SER A 539 -25.59 -19.54 8.30
N GLY A 540 -24.40 -19.48 7.70
CA GLY A 540 -23.43 -20.57 7.64
C GLY A 540 -22.87 -20.94 9.02
N THR A 541 -21.63 -21.42 9.06
CA THR A 541 -21.03 -21.87 10.32
C THR A 541 -20.57 -20.66 11.14
N LEU A 542 -21.07 -20.54 12.37
CA LEU A 542 -20.68 -19.48 13.28
C LEU A 542 -19.93 -20.06 14.48
N LEU A 543 -18.73 -19.54 14.75
CA LEU A 543 -18.04 -19.72 16.02
C LEU A 543 -17.99 -18.36 16.72
N VAL A 544 -18.73 -18.27 17.82
CA VAL A 544 -18.87 -17.02 18.58
C VAL A 544 -18.36 -17.26 19.99
N ASN A 545 -17.44 -16.42 20.46
CA ASN A 545 -16.93 -16.48 21.83
C ASN A 545 -16.62 -15.08 22.36
N CYS A 546 -17.01 -14.84 23.62
CA CYS A 546 -16.82 -13.58 24.33
C CYS A 546 -17.19 -12.34 23.52
N ILE A 547 -18.48 -12.19 23.23
CA ILE A 547 -18.99 -11.05 22.47
C ILE A 547 -19.84 -10.17 23.37
N LEU A 548 -19.62 -8.87 23.30
CA LEU A 548 -20.57 -7.87 23.79
C LEU A 548 -21.40 -7.38 22.61
N ALA A 549 -22.72 -7.48 22.72
CA ALA A 549 -23.64 -7.18 21.62
C ALA A 549 -24.86 -6.36 22.06
N HIS A 550 -25.55 -5.72 21.11
CA HIS A 550 -26.84 -5.05 21.38
C HIS A 550 -28.03 -6.02 21.48
N GLU A 551 -27.87 -7.25 20.99
CA GLU A 551 -28.89 -8.30 21.03
C GLU A 551 -28.26 -9.70 21.16
N SER A 552 -29.06 -10.71 21.48
CA SER A 552 -28.60 -12.12 21.56
C SER A 552 -29.49 -13.12 20.80
N SER A 553 -30.56 -12.64 20.18
CA SER A 553 -31.49 -13.44 19.37
C SER A 553 -30.88 -13.98 18.08
N SER A 554 -29.90 -13.30 17.48
CA SER A 554 -29.22 -13.79 16.28
C SER A 554 -28.16 -14.86 16.58
N PHE A 555 -27.89 -15.18 17.85
CA PHE A 555 -26.88 -16.15 18.24
C PHE A 555 -27.49 -17.46 18.74
N SER A 556 -26.76 -18.56 18.51
CA SER A 556 -27.00 -19.84 19.17
C SER A 556 -25.86 -20.13 20.16
N GLY A 557 -26.10 -20.05 21.47
CA GLY A 557 -25.13 -20.48 22.49
C GLY A 557 -25.02 -19.55 23.70
N SER A 558 -23.97 -19.79 24.48
CA SER A 558 -23.52 -18.95 25.60
C SER A 558 -22.20 -18.27 25.20
N GLY A 559 -21.95 -17.07 25.68
CA GLY A 559 -20.75 -16.29 25.28
C GLY A 559 -21.08 -14.94 24.65
N VAL A 560 -22.34 -14.51 24.72
CA VAL A 560 -22.80 -13.17 24.31
C VAL A 560 -23.34 -12.45 25.54
N LEU A 561 -22.78 -11.29 25.85
CA LEU A 561 -23.28 -10.35 26.84
C LEU A 561 -24.06 -9.25 26.13
N VAL A 562 -25.35 -9.12 26.44
CA VAL A 562 -26.18 -8.02 25.91
C VAL A 562 -26.08 -6.82 26.84
N ALA A 563 -25.31 -5.82 26.45
CA ALA A 563 -25.08 -4.60 27.23
C ALA A 563 -24.64 -3.44 26.31
N ASP A 564 -24.75 -2.22 26.82
CA ASP A 564 -24.15 -1.05 26.18
C ASP A 564 -22.62 -1.04 26.46
N PRO A 565 -21.76 -0.93 25.43
CA PRO A 565 -20.31 -0.89 25.59
C PRO A 565 -19.80 0.28 26.43
N GLN A 566 -20.59 1.35 26.63
CA GLN A 566 -20.16 2.58 27.32
C GLN A 566 -18.88 3.16 26.71
N PHE A 567 -18.88 3.51 25.42
CA PHE A 567 -17.76 4.23 24.81
C PHE A 567 -17.61 5.65 25.37
N PHE A 568 -16.40 6.22 25.30
CA PHE A 568 -16.12 7.58 25.74
C PHE A 568 -16.92 8.65 24.98
N ASP A 569 -16.90 8.61 23.65
CA ASP A 569 -17.65 9.52 22.79
C ASP A 569 -18.02 8.83 21.47
N ARG A 570 -19.06 8.00 21.55
CA ARG A 570 -19.60 7.24 20.43
C ARG A 570 -19.97 8.11 19.22
N LEU A 571 -20.63 9.25 19.44
CA LEU A 571 -21.07 10.13 18.36
C LEU A 571 -19.91 10.89 17.69
N GLY A 572 -18.77 11.01 18.37
CA GLY A 572 -17.53 11.57 17.83
C GLY A 572 -16.59 10.53 17.21
N GLY A 573 -17.01 9.27 17.08
CA GLY A 573 -16.18 8.18 16.58
C GLY A 573 -15.07 7.74 17.54
N ASN A 574 -15.20 8.06 18.84
CA ASN A 574 -14.28 7.63 19.87
C ASN A 574 -14.83 6.38 20.59
N PHE A 575 -14.36 5.23 20.13
CA PHE A 575 -14.77 3.90 20.60
C PHE A 575 -13.88 3.32 21.71
N HIS A 576 -13.06 4.13 22.38
CA HIS A 576 -12.36 3.70 23.59
C HIS A 576 -13.36 3.44 24.72
N LEU A 577 -13.04 2.48 25.59
CA LEU A 577 -13.92 2.03 26.66
C LEU A 577 -13.89 2.99 27.85
N ASN A 578 -15.07 3.38 28.33
CA ASN A 578 -15.19 4.12 29.59
C ASN A 578 -14.84 3.21 30.79
N PRO A 579 -14.28 3.73 31.91
CA PRO A 579 -14.01 2.95 33.12
C PRO A 579 -15.16 2.11 33.71
N ILE A 580 -16.42 2.38 33.35
CA ILE A 580 -17.58 1.59 33.78
C ILE A 580 -18.07 0.58 32.73
N SER A 581 -17.33 0.42 31.64
CA SER A 581 -17.72 -0.43 30.53
C SER A 581 -17.82 -1.89 30.97
N PRO A 582 -18.91 -2.59 30.60
CA PRO A 582 -19.02 -4.03 30.79
C PRO A 582 -18.15 -4.84 29.81
N ALA A 583 -17.46 -4.17 28.87
CA ALA A 583 -16.51 -4.80 27.96
C ALA A 583 -15.13 -5.05 28.60
N ILE A 584 -14.81 -4.30 29.67
CA ILE A 584 -13.52 -4.39 30.37
C ILE A 584 -13.42 -5.74 31.09
N ASP A 585 -12.31 -6.45 30.91
CA ASP A 585 -12.02 -7.79 31.43
C ASP A 585 -13.16 -8.79 31.20
N LEU A 586 -13.82 -8.69 30.04
CA LEU A 586 -14.91 -9.58 29.69
C LEU A 586 -14.40 -10.95 29.23
N CYS A 587 -13.21 -11.01 28.64
CA CYS A 587 -12.75 -12.12 27.84
C CYS A 587 -11.53 -12.87 28.40
N ASP A 588 -11.53 -14.18 28.16
CA ASP A 588 -10.38 -15.06 28.40
C ASP A 588 -9.32 -14.90 27.30
N ASP A 589 -8.11 -15.38 27.58
CA ASP A 589 -6.98 -15.44 26.65
C ASP A 589 -7.29 -16.30 25.41
N ILE A 590 -7.07 -15.71 24.23
CA ILE A 590 -7.13 -16.38 22.93
C ILE A 590 -5.81 -16.16 22.19
N ALA A 591 -5.48 -17.07 21.28
CA ALA A 591 -4.30 -16.88 20.43
C ALA A 591 -4.45 -15.58 19.61
N MET A 592 -3.66 -14.57 19.96
CA MET A 592 -3.60 -13.28 19.24
C MET A 592 -2.62 -13.36 18.07
N LEU A 593 -2.90 -12.63 17.00
CA LEU A 593 -1.91 -12.39 15.94
C LEU A 593 -1.07 -11.17 16.27
N ASN A 594 -1.67 -10.19 16.93
CA ASN A 594 -1.04 -8.97 17.39
C ASN A 594 -1.30 -8.81 18.90
N ALA A 595 -0.22 -8.71 19.67
CA ALA A 595 -0.32 -8.49 21.11
C ALA A 595 -0.76 -7.07 21.47
N LEU A 596 -0.91 -6.20 20.47
CA LEU A 596 -1.22 -4.79 20.64
C LEU A 596 -2.65 -4.45 20.21
N ASP A 597 -3.24 -3.49 20.90
CA ASP A 597 -4.57 -2.95 20.62
C ASP A 597 -4.58 -1.77 19.64
N ILE A 598 -5.71 -1.10 19.44
CA ILE A 598 -5.82 -0.02 18.46
C ILE A 598 -4.84 1.15 18.74
N ASP A 599 -4.45 1.37 19.99
CA ASP A 599 -3.54 2.44 20.45
C ASP A 599 -2.11 2.00 20.67
N THR A 600 -1.79 0.77 20.27
CA THR A 600 -0.46 0.13 20.43
C THR A 600 -0.07 -0.17 21.87
N GLU A 601 -1.05 -0.34 22.74
CA GLU A 601 -0.92 -0.81 24.11
C GLU A 601 -0.99 -2.33 24.14
N ASN A 602 -0.37 -2.98 25.14
CA ASN A 602 -0.43 -4.43 25.23
C ASN A 602 -1.84 -4.87 25.60
N ARG A 603 -2.30 -6.00 25.05
CA ARG A 603 -3.52 -6.64 25.51
C ARG A 603 -3.27 -7.52 26.74
N GLY A 604 -4.34 -7.84 27.46
CA GLY A 604 -4.30 -8.73 28.61
C GLY A 604 -4.05 -8.00 29.93
N TRP A 605 -4.47 -6.74 30.03
CA TRP A 605 -4.32 -5.94 31.24
C TRP A 605 -5.53 -6.15 32.17
N ASP A 606 -5.27 -6.75 33.33
CA ASP A 606 -6.26 -7.01 34.39
C ASP A 606 -6.62 -5.72 35.14
N ASP A 607 -7.82 -5.18 34.96
CA ASP A 607 -8.28 -3.97 35.64
C ASP A 607 -8.54 -4.26 37.13
N PRO A 608 -7.75 -3.66 38.06
CA PRO A 608 -7.90 -3.95 39.48
C PRO A 608 -9.24 -3.48 40.07
N GLN A 609 -9.97 -2.61 39.37
CA GLN A 609 -11.28 -2.11 39.78
C GLN A 609 -12.42 -3.00 39.26
N ASN A 610 -12.16 -3.85 38.27
CA ASN A 610 -13.16 -4.72 37.67
C ASN A 610 -12.92 -6.18 38.12
N ALA A 611 -13.47 -6.54 39.27
CA ALA A 611 -13.33 -7.89 39.82
C ALA A 611 -14.22 -8.91 39.06
N HIS A 612 -13.80 -9.31 37.86
CA HIS A 612 -14.43 -10.41 37.11
C HIS A 612 -13.85 -11.77 37.51
N GLY A 613 -14.44 -12.84 36.98
CA GLY A 613 -14.06 -14.21 37.31
C GLY A 613 -12.59 -14.52 37.00
N ILE A 614 -11.98 -15.43 37.76
CA ILE A 614 -10.60 -15.88 37.57
C ILE A 614 -10.41 -16.35 36.10
N GLY A 615 -9.68 -15.59 35.29
CA GLY A 615 -9.31 -15.97 33.92
C GLY A 615 -9.60 -14.94 32.83
N ALA A 616 -10.49 -13.97 33.10
CA ALA A 616 -10.79 -12.90 32.15
C ALA A 616 -9.84 -11.71 32.41
N PHE A 617 -9.03 -11.38 31.41
CA PHE A 617 -7.99 -10.33 31.47
C PHE A 617 -7.97 -9.48 30.20
N HIS A 618 -8.86 -9.76 29.26
CA HIS A 618 -8.90 -9.10 27.98
C HIS A 618 -10.21 -8.35 27.84
N ASP A 619 -10.10 -7.17 27.29
CA ASP A 619 -11.26 -6.39 26.92
C ASP A 619 -11.88 -6.94 25.64
N ALA A 620 -13.21 -6.88 25.58
CA ALA A 620 -13.90 -7.09 24.33
C ALA A 620 -13.76 -5.84 23.45
N GLY A 621 -13.44 -6.02 22.17
CA GLY A 621 -13.35 -4.91 21.22
C GLY A 621 -11.93 -4.56 20.80
N ALA A 622 -11.81 -3.46 20.06
CA ALA A 622 -10.56 -3.00 19.46
C ALA A 622 -9.56 -2.40 20.47
N ASP A 623 -10.09 -1.76 21.51
CA ASP A 623 -9.38 -1.06 22.58
C ASP A 623 -9.11 -2.01 23.76
N GLU A 624 -7.97 -1.85 24.42
CA GLU A 624 -7.69 -2.39 25.75
C GLU A 624 -7.61 -1.21 26.71
N SER A 625 -8.53 -1.10 27.68
CA SER A 625 -8.67 0.10 28.48
C SER A 625 -7.66 0.15 29.63
N TYR A 626 -6.75 1.12 29.57
CA TYR A 626 -5.83 1.46 30.67
C TYR A 626 -6.34 2.59 31.58
N VAL A 627 -7.62 2.95 31.48
CA VAL A 627 -8.19 4.14 32.18
C VAL A 627 -8.08 4.09 33.71
N ASN A 628 -7.99 2.89 34.29
CA ASN A 628 -7.84 2.67 35.73
C ASN A 628 -6.39 2.39 36.14
N ASP A 629 -5.43 2.45 35.22
CA ASP A 629 -4.01 2.34 35.50
C ASP A 629 -3.46 3.65 36.10
N ILE A 630 -3.81 3.91 37.35
CA ILE A 630 -3.38 5.12 38.08
C ILE A 630 -1.87 5.10 38.38
N ILE A 631 -1.20 3.94 38.32
CA ILE A 631 0.17 3.78 38.80
C ILE A 631 1.19 3.87 37.65
N PHE A 632 0.86 3.43 36.44
CA PHE A 632 1.80 3.40 35.31
C PHE A 632 1.55 4.48 34.24
N ILE A 633 0.45 5.24 34.30
CA ILE A 633 0.14 6.31 33.33
C ILE A 633 1.26 7.37 33.20
N ASP A 634 1.98 7.64 34.30
CA ASP A 634 3.06 8.62 34.33
C ASP A 634 4.45 8.01 34.09
N GLY A 635 4.55 6.68 34.02
CA GLY A 635 5.83 5.95 34.03
C GLY A 635 6.67 6.23 35.29
N PHE A 636 7.47 5.27 35.74
CA PHE A 636 8.49 5.54 36.76
C PHE A 636 9.69 6.35 36.20
N GLU A 637 9.57 6.86 34.98
CA GLU A 637 10.61 7.41 34.12
C GLU A 637 10.77 8.93 34.35
N ASN A 638 11.23 9.34 35.55
CA ASN A 638 11.96 10.60 35.88
C ASN A 638 11.54 11.26 37.21
N ILE A 639 11.76 10.59 38.34
CA ILE A 639 11.91 11.27 39.65
C ILE A 639 13.39 11.34 40.09
N LEU A 640 14.34 10.81 39.31
CA LEU A 640 15.78 10.82 39.64
C LEU A 640 16.66 11.73 38.75
N ALA A 641 16.13 12.86 38.30
CA ALA A 641 16.94 13.95 37.75
C ALA A 641 16.37 15.33 38.12
N ARG A 642 16.52 15.73 39.38
CA ARG A 642 16.55 17.14 39.79
C ARG A 642 17.71 17.39 40.73
#